data_AF-A0A8H6XDW8-F1
#
_entry.id   AF-A0A8H6XDW8-F1
#
_cell.length_a   1.000
_cell.length_b   1.000
_cell.length_c   1.000
_cell.angle_alpha   90.00
_cell.angle_beta   90.00
_cell.angle_gamma   90.00
#
_symmetry.space_group_name_H-M   'P 1'
#
loop_
_entity.id
_entity.type
_entity.pdbx_description
1 polymer ?
#
loop_
_entity_poly.entity_id
_entity_poly.type
_entity_poly.pdbx_seq_one_letter_code
_entity_poly.pdbx_strand_id
1 'polypeptide(L)'
;MADDDYETKMKEIEEFVGTAMAVYEKVRKEYNAWKKSHTAKVLAGLAHPDGFSSFSSTSSSPLEQYHMPRPCFDPLLDADVGDATCMYVDEYDSDENIFESEVVRIDVYDVVESFHPHPSYQYCTPASRNENARMIDNRNAPFVPFPEDPTFPRDQYLSYFQAFQWVDDQQDPDEEVIQYETVRRLHIDCGFEAEVINNVLKQYTVFRPLRLSNESGLLWDVSQRDLPNVVWADGPSSSKPKLPLHFAQEFPNKLGDIFNQINKGVAKFCPNQNCLTHNCHVHIDQGWEMYTPAFVPKQPRHTSEALRALADGPCGNDCFVSSAEDAMEDDSAEDCFLVPEDVVDVLSDVLKLEPDMLPCYLAVICKTIDRQNGDSFRKMTCRQAFVLRKKMIRDEKVVQELDDKDAMQDDRQIPVKKRRKRKLVQTKPKKPKSKRKRINVSGKVLPSPCAHSGPCSNARVCICFKQKTHCERNCRCDDNCVRRWPGCNSTCARNSRCSGRRCLCRAVGRECDPDLCTMCDARNMDTQCMNVVLTQRKFKRFEVKEAKYGLGAFALEEIRKEDIIGEYVGELLDNIEEKLDHRAIIQQHSDLNYCFGMGESKRPGKSDVAVAGTTVDAQWLGNPTRFLNDSKPRPANCVADELVVNGERRLLIRAVKNVKKGAELTLRYGDDYWKHAKNGGGP
;
A
#
# COMPACT_ATOMS: atom_id res chain seq x y z
N MET A 1 16.88 48.23 -30.71
CA MET A 1 17.51 47.75 -29.45
C MET A 1 16.69 46.67 -28.75
N ALA A 2 15.40 46.85 -28.42
CA ALA A 2 14.58 45.74 -27.90
C ALA A 2 14.08 44.79 -29.02
N ASP A 3 13.76 45.33 -30.21
CA ASP A 3 13.30 44.52 -31.36
C ASP A 3 14.44 43.73 -32.04
N ASP A 4 15.67 44.27 -32.09
CA ASP A 4 16.83 43.57 -32.67
C ASP A 4 17.26 42.33 -31.85
N ASP A 5 17.14 42.39 -30.52
CA ASP A 5 17.43 41.27 -29.60
C ASP A 5 16.36 40.17 -29.72
N TYR A 6 15.11 40.55 -30.01
CA TYR A 6 14.03 39.59 -30.24
C TYR A 6 14.16 38.88 -31.59
N GLU A 7 14.43 39.61 -32.68
CA GLU A 7 14.64 39.00 -34.01
C GLU A 7 15.85 38.06 -34.04
N THR A 8 16.93 38.43 -33.34
CA THR A 8 18.14 37.58 -33.23
C THR A 8 17.83 36.28 -32.48
N LYS A 9 17.14 36.36 -31.34
CA LYS A 9 16.72 35.17 -30.57
C LYS A 9 15.74 34.27 -31.33
N MET A 10 14.80 34.85 -32.08
CA MET A 10 13.87 34.07 -32.90
C MET A 10 14.59 33.29 -33.99
N LYS A 11 15.61 33.89 -34.62
CA LYS A 11 16.43 33.23 -35.64
C LYS A 11 17.27 32.08 -35.07
N GLU A 12 17.82 32.26 -33.87
CA GLU A 12 18.55 31.19 -33.14
C GLU A 12 17.63 30.02 -32.77
N ILE A 13 16.39 30.30 -32.37
CA ILE A 13 15.36 29.27 -32.11
C ILE A 13 15.01 28.52 -33.39
N GLU A 14 14.81 29.22 -34.51
CA GLU A 14 14.51 28.60 -35.81
C GLU A 14 15.65 27.68 -36.29
N GLU A 15 16.90 28.11 -36.12
CA GLU A 15 18.08 27.30 -36.46
C GLU A 15 18.20 26.06 -35.58
N PHE A 16 17.97 26.20 -34.26
CA PHE A 16 17.91 25.07 -33.35
C PHE A 16 16.81 24.08 -33.75
N VAL A 17 15.60 24.55 -34.04
CA VAL A 17 14.46 23.69 -34.40
C VAL A 17 14.73 22.93 -35.71
N GLY A 18 15.29 23.61 -36.71
CA GLY A 18 15.71 22.97 -37.96
C GLY A 18 16.71 21.84 -37.72
N THR A 19 17.69 22.10 -36.85
CA THR A 19 18.70 21.10 -36.46
C THR A 19 18.07 19.94 -35.66
N ALA A 20 17.21 20.24 -34.70
CA ALA A 20 16.51 19.24 -33.87
C ALA A 20 15.67 18.29 -34.71
N MET A 21 14.90 18.81 -35.67
CA MET A 21 14.09 17.99 -36.57
C MET A 21 14.94 17.14 -37.52
N ALA A 22 16.08 17.68 -38.00
CA ALA A 22 17.00 16.92 -38.84
C ALA A 22 17.67 15.76 -38.07
N VAL A 23 18.10 16.01 -36.83
CA VAL A 23 18.64 14.97 -35.95
C VAL A 23 17.58 13.92 -35.63
N TYR A 24 16.36 14.34 -35.29
CA TYR A 24 15.24 13.44 -35.03
C TYR A 24 14.96 12.50 -36.19
N GLU A 25 14.85 13.05 -37.42
CA GLU A 25 14.57 12.24 -38.60
C GLU A 25 15.71 11.26 -38.91
N LYS A 26 16.96 11.68 -38.66
CA LYS A 26 18.14 10.81 -38.79
C LYS A 26 18.09 9.66 -37.79
N VAL A 27 17.88 9.95 -36.51
CA VAL A 27 17.79 8.94 -35.43
C VAL A 27 16.65 7.97 -35.70
N ARG A 28 15.48 8.47 -36.10
CA ARG A 28 14.32 7.64 -36.45
C ARG A 28 14.61 6.66 -37.59
N LYS A 29 15.32 7.10 -38.64
CA LYS A 29 15.75 6.22 -39.75
C LYS A 29 16.73 5.15 -39.30
N GLU A 30 17.73 5.52 -38.50
CA GLU A 30 18.70 4.57 -37.94
C GLU A 30 18.00 3.53 -37.05
N TYR A 31 17.10 3.96 -36.17
CA TYR A 31 16.34 3.08 -35.30
C TYR A 31 15.49 2.09 -36.09
N ASN A 32 14.74 2.55 -37.10
CA ASN A 32 13.89 1.68 -37.92
C ASN A 32 14.70 0.64 -38.72
N ALA A 33 15.88 1.01 -39.21
CA ALA A 33 16.78 0.08 -39.88
C ALA A 33 17.29 -1.00 -38.93
N TRP A 34 17.71 -0.60 -37.72
CA TRP A 34 18.13 -1.52 -36.67
C TRP A 34 16.97 -2.45 -36.23
N LYS A 35 15.79 -1.88 -35.92
CA LYS A 35 14.60 -2.62 -35.46
C LYS A 35 14.24 -3.74 -36.42
N LYS A 36 14.17 -3.44 -37.73
CA LYS A 36 13.86 -4.45 -38.76
C LYS A 36 14.84 -5.63 -38.72
N SER A 37 16.16 -5.35 -38.64
CA SER A 37 17.18 -6.40 -38.59
C SER A 37 17.13 -7.18 -37.28
N HIS A 38 16.94 -6.50 -36.15
CA HIS A 38 16.87 -7.09 -34.82
C HIS A 38 15.64 -8.00 -34.68
N THR A 39 14.45 -7.52 -35.04
CA THR A 39 13.20 -8.30 -34.97
C THR A 39 13.27 -9.55 -35.83
N ALA A 40 13.83 -9.47 -37.04
CA ALA A 40 14.00 -10.65 -37.90
C ALA A 40 14.88 -11.72 -37.25
N LYS A 41 15.99 -11.33 -36.59
CA LYS A 41 16.88 -12.24 -35.87
C LYS A 41 16.21 -12.89 -34.66
N VAL A 42 15.46 -12.10 -33.87
CA VAL A 42 14.74 -12.61 -32.69
C VAL A 42 13.66 -13.61 -33.11
N LEU A 43 12.85 -13.28 -34.14
CA LEU A 43 11.82 -14.18 -34.65
C LEU A 43 12.41 -15.48 -35.21
N ALA A 44 13.54 -15.40 -35.93
CA ALA A 44 14.25 -16.59 -36.40
C ALA A 44 14.73 -17.48 -35.23
N GLY A 45 15.15 -16.89 -34.11
CA GLY A 45 15.55 -17.64 -32.91
C GLY A 45 14.40 -18.23 -32.10
N LEU A 46 13.16 -17.79 -32.33
CA LEU A 46 11.95 -18.31 -31.67
C LEU A 46 11.21 -19.37 -32.51
N ALA A 47 11.58 -19.53 -33.78
CA ALA A 47 11.03 -20.59 -34.62
C ALA A 47 11.50 -21.95 -34.08
N HIS A 48 10.55 -22.83 -33.76
CA HIS A 48 10.85 -24.22 -33.41
C HIS A 48 11.56 -24.88 -34.61
N PRO A 49 12.64 -25.65 -34.42
CA PRO A 49 13.17 -26.47 -35.51
C PRO A 49 12.08 -27.46 -35.93
N ASP A 50 11.66 -27.38 -37.19
CA ASP A 50 10.63 -28.23 -37.77
C ASP A 50 11.07 -29.71 -37.71
N GLY A 51 10.59 -30.48 -36.73
CA GLY A 51 11.10 -31.86 -36.57
C GLY A 51 10.37 -32.85 -35.65
N PHE A 52 9.25 -32.52 -35.00
CA PHE A 52 8.52 -33.53 -34.21
C PHE A 52 7.40 -34.18 -35.03
N SER A 53 7.73 -35.31 -35.68
CA SER A 53 6.75 -36.25 -36.24
C SER A 53 5.98 -36.94 -35.10
N SER A 54 4.65 -36.97 -35.23
CA SER A 54 3.73 -37.57 -34.28
C SER A 54 3.94 -39.08 -34.10
N PHE A 55 4.23 -39.55 -32.89
CA PHE A 55 4.21 -40.98 -32.56
C PHE A 55 2.78 -41.45 -32.24
N SER A 56 2.36 -42.51 -32.94
CA SER A 56 1.12 -43.26 -32.74
C SER A 56 1.38 -44.44 -31.78
N SER A 57 0.67 -44.49 -30.66
CA SER A 57 0.79 -45.54 -29.63
C SER A 57 -0.06 -46.78 -29.96
N THR A 58 0.55 -47.97 -29.91
CA THR A 58 -0.18 -49.26 -29.82
C THR A 58 0.26 -50.05 -28.60
N SER A 59 -0.72 -50.56 -27.86
CA SER A 59 -0.65 -51.19 -26.54
C SER A 59 -0.28 -52.69 -26.53
N SER A 60 0.48 -53.14 -25.52
CA SER A 60 0.41 -54.53 -25.00
C SER A 60 0.96 -54.64 -23.58
N SER A 61 0.41 -55.58 -22.80
CA SER A 61 0.47 -55.68 -21.32
C SER A 61 1.59 -56.61 -20.77
N PRO A 62 1.78 -56.69 -19.43
CA PRO A 62 3.09 -56.94 -18.80
C PRO A 62 3.28 -58.34 -18.18
N LEU A 63 4.54 -58.73 -17.96
CA LEU A 63 4.94 -59.76 -16.98
C LEU A 63 6.28 -59.42 -16.27
N GLU A 64 6.16 -59.31 -14.94
CA GLU A 64 7.06 -59.80 -13.87
C GLU A 64 8.55 -59.37 -13.72
N GLN A 65 8.75 -58.60 -12.63
CA GLN A 65 9.76 -58.72 -11.56
C GLN A 65 11.28 -58.69 -11.86
N TYR A 66 11.87 -57.53 -11.55
CA TYR A 66 13.12 -57.25 -10.80
C TYR A 66 14.24 -58.31 -10.73
N HIS A 67 15.44 -57.94 -11.19
CA HIS A 67 16.62 -57.66 -10.34
C HIS A 67 17.80 -57.08 -11.16
N MET A 68 18.33 -55.94 -10.70
CA MET A 68 19.57 -55.27 -11.18
C MET A 68 20.82 -56.16 -10.97
N PRO A 69 21.84 -56.13 -11.85
CA PRO A 69 22.83 -55.04 -11.85
C PRO A 69 23.36 -54.60 -13.23
N ARG A 70 23.87 -53.36 -13.31
CA ARG A 70 24.62 -52.83 -14.46
C ARG A 70 25.81 -53.75 -14.82
N PRO A 71 26.04 -53.99 -16.12
CA PRO A 71 27.27 -53.45 -16.72
C PRO A 71 27.09 -52.94 -18.17
N CYS A 72 28.11 -52.19 -18.62
CA CYS A 72 28.31 -51.66 -19.97
C CYS A 72 27.90 -52.64 -21.08
N PHE A 73 27.28 -52.13 -22.14
CA PHE A 73 26.82 -52.95 -23.25
C PHE A 73 27.34 -52.45 -24.60
N ASP A 74 27.81 -53.39 -25.42
CA ASP A 74 28.28 -53.22 -26.79
C ASP A 74 27.15 -53.67 -27.74
N PRO A 75 26.61 -52.83 -28.64
CA PRO A 75 25.36 -53.10 -29.37
C PRO A 75 25.44 -54.21 -30.43
N LEU A 76 26.61 -54.79 -30.69
CA LEU A 76 26.80 -55.77 -31.78
C LEU A 76 26.90 -57.24 -31.32
N LEU A 77 26.83 -57.55 -30.03
CA LEU A 77 27.10 -58.90 -29.53
C LEU A 77 25.96 -59.62 -28.80
N ASP A 78 24.87 -58.95 -28.43
CA ASP A 78 23.79 -59.59 -27.66
C ASP A 78 22.44 -59.42 -28.33
N ALA A 79 22.11 -60.42 -29.15
CA ALA A 79 20.90 -60.53 -29.95
C ALA A 79 19.68 -61.06 -29.16
N ASP A 80 19.50 -60.68 -27.89
CA ASP A 80 18.43 -61.27 -27.06
C ASP A 80 17.77 -60.28 -26.07
N VAL A 81 17.30 -59.15 -26.58
CA VAL A 81 16.49 -58.21 -25.79
C VAL A 81 15.24 -57.81 -26.57
N GLY A 82 14.25 -58.70 -26.57
CA GLY A 82 12.95 -58.48 -27.20
C GLY A 82 12.05 -57.44 -26.50
N ASP A 83 12.43 -56.91 -25.34
CA ASP A 83 11.53 -56.11 -24.47
C ASP A 83 12.12 -54.80 -23.91
N ALA A 84 13.26 -54.31 -24.41
CA ALA A 84 13.77 -52.99 -23.99
C ALA A 84 13.28 -51.88 -24.93
N THR A 85 12.47 -50.95 -24.41
CA THR A 85 12.16 -49.71 -25.14
C THR A 85 13.39 -48.81 -25.12
N CYS A 86 13.99 -48.60 -26.29
CA CYS A 86 15.16 -47.75 -26.46
C CYS A 86 14.80 -46.49 -27.26
N MET A 87 15.44 -45.38 -26.93
CA MET A 87 15.37 -44.13 -27.70
C MET A 87 16.74 -43.83 -28.29
N TYR A 88 16.76 -43.44 -29.55
CA TYR A 88 17.96 -42.97 -30.22
C TYR A 88 18.07 -41.46 -30.00
N VAL A 89 19.23 -41.03 -29.50
CA VAL A 89 19.57 -39.63 -29.34
C VAL A 89 20.63 -39.32 -30.39
N ASP A 90 20.23 -38.61 -31.44
CA ASP A 90 21.12 -38.16 -32.51
C ASP A 90 21.61 -36.75 -32.20
N GLU A 91 22.93 -36.56 -32.13
CA GLU A 91 23.57 -35.26 -32.07
C GLU A 91 23.97 -34.81 -33.49
N TYR A 92 23.50 -33.62 -33.85
CA TYR A 92 23.71 -33.01 -35.16
C TYR A 92 24.80 -31.95 -35.08
N ASP A 93 25.66 -31.90 -36.10
CA ASP A 93 26.61 -30.80 -36.28
C ASP A 93 25.91 -29.52 -36.78
N SER A 94 26.68 -28.45 -36.96
CA SER A 94 26.17 -27.16 -37.44
C SER A 94 25.55 -27.19 -38.84
N ASP A 95 25.78 -28.26 -39.60
CA ASP A 95 25.27 -28.48 -40.94
C ASP A 95 24.15 -29.55 -40.97
N GLU A 96 23.55 -29.84 -39.80
CA GLU A 96 22.47 -30.81 -39.60
C GLU A 96 22.85 -32.27 -39.97
N ASN A 97 24.14 -32.61 -39.95
CA ASN A 97 24.58 -33.99 -40.10
C ASN A 97 24.71 -34.66 -38.74
N ILE A 98 24.17 -35.87 -38.61
CA ILE A 98 24.34 -36.69 -37.40
C ILE A 98 25.81 -37.09 -37.30
N PHE A 99 26.51 -36.68 -36.24
CA PHE A 99 27.90 -37.08 -36.00
C PHE A 99 28.04 -38.07 -34.84
N GLU A 100 27.08 -38.12 -33.93
CA GLU A 100 27.04 -39.06 -32.81
C GLU A 100 25.61 -39.52 -32.57
N SER A 101 25.40 -40.82 -32.35
CA SER A 101 24.08 -41.40 -32.05
C SER A 101 24.23 -42.31 -30.84
N GLU A 102 23.57 -41.95 -29.73
CA GLU A 102 23.56 -42.72 -28.50
C GLU A 102 22.21 -43.43 -28.33
N VAL A 103 22.25 -44.72 -27.98
CA VAL A 103 21.03 -45.48 -27.66
C VAL A 103 20.80 -45.44 -26.16
N VAL A 104 19.78 -44.70 -25.75
CA VAL A 104 19.37 -44.58 -24.34
C VAL A 104 18.26 -45.57 -24.06
N ARG A 105 18.50 -46.49 -23.13
CA ARG A 105 17.46 -47.40 -22.64
C ARG A 105 16.49 -46.62 -21.75
N ILE A 106 15.20 -46.71 -22.06
CA ILE A 106 14.14 -46.06 -21.28
C ILE A 106 13.44 -47.13 -20.46
N ASP A 107 13.38 -46.89 -19.15
CA ASP A 107 12.52 -47.66 -18.27
C ASP A 107 11.07 -47.16 -18.46
N VAL A 108 10.26 -47.93 -19.18
CA VAL A 108 8.82 -47.64 -19.33
C VAL A 108 8.09 -48.22 -18.14
N TYR A 109 7.58 -47.35 -17.27
CA TYR A 109 6.70 -47.74 -16.17
C TYR A 109 5.25 -47.69 -16.67
N ASP A 110 4.64 -48.85 -16.87
CA ASP A 110 3.18 -48.93 -17.02
C ASP A 110 2.54 -48.49 -15.71
N VAL A 111 2.07 -47.24 -15.65
CA VAL A 111 1.32 -46.76 -14.49
C VAL A 111 -0.09 -47.35 -14.56
N VAL A 112 -0.24 -48.57 -14.04
CA VAL A 112 -1.53 -49.29 -13.95
C VAL A 112 -2.41 -48.73 -12.81
N GLU A 113 -1.90 -47.83 -11.98
CA GLU A 113 -2.70 -47.21 -10.92
C GLU A 113 -3.67 -46.19 -11.52
N SER A 114 -4.97 -46.44 -11.33
CA SER A 114 -6.02 -45.46 -11.58
C SER A 114 -5.74 -44.21 -10.74
N PHE A 115 -5.15 -43.18 -11.37
CA PHE A 115 -5.00 -41.88 -10.73
C PHE A 115 -6.39 -41.33 -10.45
N HIS A 116 -6.70 -41.18 -9.16
CA HIS A 116 -7.88 -40.45 -8.77
C HIS A 116 -7.56 -38.96 -8.95
N PRO A 117 -8.33 -38.22 -9.76
CA PRO A 117 -8.07 -36.80 -9.96
C PRO A 117 -8.21 -36.10 -8.61
N HIS A 118 -7.22 -35.28 -8.27
CA HIS A 118 -7.32 -34.41 -7.11
C HIS A 118 -8.53 -33.48 -7.27
N PRO A 119 -9.25 -33.11 -6.18
CA PRO A 119 -10.32 -32.13 -6.27
C PRO A 119 -9.89 -30.86 -7.01
N SER A 120 -10.78 -30.35 -7.86
CA SER A 120 -10.55 -29.10 -8.59
C SER A 120 -10.33 -27.94 -7.63
N TYR A 121 -9.37 -27.08 -7.94
CA TYR A 121 -9.10 -25.85 -7.22
C TYR A 121 -8.62 -24.78 -8.22
N GLN A 122 -8.88 -23.52 -7.90
CA GLN A 122 -8.39 -22.37 -8.67
C GLN A 122 -7.11 -21.82 -8.02
N TYR A 123 -6.27 -21.19 -8.83
CA TYR A 123 -5.12 -20.45 -8.33
C TYR A 123 -5.57 -19.39 -7.32
N CYS A 124 -4.79 -19.26 -6.25
CA CYS A 124 -5.02 -18.31 -5.17
C CYS A 124 -3.67 -17.79 -4.68
N THR A 125 -3.45 -16.49 -4.80
CA THR A 125 -2.29 -15.82 -4.22
C THR A 125 -2.37 -15.93 -2.69
N PRO A 126 -1.40 -16.60 -2.03
CA PRO A 126 -1.41 -16.72 -0.57
C PRO A 126 -1.23 -15.36 0.08
N ALA A 127 -2.15 -15.00 0.97
CA ALA A 127 -2.13 -13.72 1.66
C ALA A 127 -2.23 -13.90 3.18
N SER A 128 -1.63 -12.97 3.92
CA SER A 128 -1.67 -12.96 5.39
C SER A 128 -2.38 -11.72 5.96
N ARG A 129 -2.91 -10.87 5.08
CA ARG A 129 -3.78 -9.73 5.31
C ARG A 129 -4.59 -9.49 4.05
N ASN A 130 -5.75 -8.87 4.20
CA ASN A 130 -6.54 -8.36 3.08
C ASN A 130 -5.76 -7.38 2.19
N GLU A 131 -6.15 -7.30 0.94
CA GLU A 131 -5.72 -6.25 0.01
C GLU A 131 -6.95 -5.54 -0.55
N ASN A 132 -6.87 -4.27 -0.89
CA ASN A 132 -8.00 -3.56 -1.48
C ASN A 132 -8.09 -3.94 -2.96
N ALA A 133 -9.25 -4.47 -3.38
CA ALA A 133 -9.47 -4.92 -4.75
C ALA A 133 -9.22 -3.83 -5.78
N ARG A 134 -9.41 -2.54 -5.41
CA ARG A 134 -9.07 -1.44 -6.31
C ARG A 134 -7.65 -1.59 -6.80
N MET A 135 -6.63 -1.87 -5.97
CA MET A 135 -5.23 -2.04 -6.43
C MET A 135 -5.05 -2.98 -7.64
N ILE A 136 -5.98 -3.91 -7.84
CA ILE A 136 -5.96 -4.94 -8.89
C ILE A 136 -7.02 -4.65 -9.97
N ASP A 137 -8.13 -3.98 -9.61
CA ASP A 137 -9.24 -3.64 -10.51
C ASP A 137 -8.85 -2.55 -11.50
N ASN A 138 -8.43 -3.00 -12.66
CA ASN A 138 -8.10 -2.12 -13.76
C ASN A 138 -9.35 -1.73 -14.54
N ARG A 139 -9.37 -0.49 -15.07
CA ARG A 139 -10.37 -0.07 -16.07
C ARG A 139 -10.34 -0.94 -17.33
N ASN A 140 -9.22 -1.60 -17.54
CA ASN A 140 -8.93 -2.44 -18.69
C ASN A 140 -8.85 -3.91 -18.28
N ALA A 141 -9.38 -4.79 -19.12
CA ALA A 141 -9.38 -6.23 -18.90
C ALA A 141 -7.95 -6.79 -18.96
N PRO A 142 -7.48 -7.53 -17.93
CA PRO A 142 -6.16 -8.15 -17.95
C PRO A 142 -6.08 -9.34 -18.91
N PHE A 143 -7.17 -10.11 -19.03
CA PHE A 143 -7.36 -11.24 -19.96
C PHE A 143 -8.83 -11.66 -19.96
N VAL A 144 -9.21 -12.56 -20.87
CA VAL A 144 -10.52 -13.23 -20.87
C VAL A 144 -10.41 -14.52 -20.04
N PRO A 145 -11.14 -14.66 -18.93
CA PRO A 145 -11.19 -15.91 -18.16
C PRO A 145 -11.77 -17.04 -19.01
N PHE A 146 -11.32 -18.27 -18.76
CA PHE A 146 -11.80 -19.49 -19.44
C PHE A 146 -11.85 -19.36 -20.98
N PRO A 147 -10.74 -18.97 -21.65
CA PRO A 147 -10.75 -18.69 -23.08
C PRO A 147 -11.09 -19.93 -23.94
N GLU A 148 -10.92 -21.12 -23.38
CA GLU A 148 -11.22 -22.41 -24.02
C GLU A 148 -12.66 -22.89 -23.74
N ASP A 149 -13.40 -22.27 -22.81
CA ASP A 149 -14.77 -22.65 -22.47
C ASP A 149 -15.79 -21.78 -23.24
N PRO A 150 -16.50 -22.34 -24.24
CA PRO A 150 -17.47 -21.58 -25.02
C PRO A 150 -18.74 -21.20 -24.23
N THR A 151 -18.95 -21.76 -23.03
CA THR A 151 -20.11 -21.45 -22.17
C THR A 151 -19.86 -20.24 -21.26
N PHE A 152 -18.60 -19.78 -21.14
CA PHE A 152 -18.29 -18.57 -20.39
C PHE A 152 -18.88 -17.34 -21.11
N PRO A 153 -19.66 -16.47 -20.41
CA PRO A 153 -20.30 -15.31 -21.03
C PRO A 153 -19.29 -14.17 -21.28
N ARG A 154 -18.38 -14.38 -22.24
CA ARG A 154 -17.26 -13.51 -22.59
C ARG A 154 -17.69 -12.07 -22.84
N ASP A 155 -18.71 -11.85 -23.66
CA ASP A 155 -19.14 -10.50 -24.04
C ASP A 155 -19.70 -9.73 -22.84
N GLN A 156 -20.41 -10.43 -21.95
CA GLN A 156 -20.91 -9.85 -20.71
C GLN A 156 -19.75 -9.48 -19.79
N TYR A 157 -18.75 -10.35 -19.63
CA TYR A 157 -17.55 -10.07 -18.84
C TYR A 157 -16.77 -8.87 -19.39
N LEU A 158 -16.52 -8.84 -20.70
CA LEU A 158 -15.78 -7.75 -21.34
C LEU A 158 -16.52 -6.42 -21.32
N SER A 159 -17.86 -6.42 -21.20
CA SER A 159 -18.64 -5.18 -21.10
C SER A 159 -18.35 -4.33 -19.85
N TYR A 160 -17.66 -4.88 -18.84
CA TYR A 160 -17.23 -4.16 -17.65
C TYR A 160 -15.93 -3.36 -17.85
N PHE A 161 -15.22 -3.57 -18.96
CA PHE A 161 -13.91 -2.99 -19.22
C PHE A 161 -13.94 -2.06 -20.43
N GLN A 162 -13.09 -1.04 -20.41
CA GLN A 162 -13.00 -0.05 -21.50
C GLN A 162 -12.12 -0.55 -22.66
N ALA A 163 -11.02 -1.21 -22.32
CA ALA A 163 -10.07 -1.81 -23.26
C ALA A 163 -9.40 -3.04 -22.62
N PHE A 164 -8.41 -3.62 -23.28
CA PHE A 164 -7.50 -4.59 -22.67
C PHE A 164 -6.27 -3.90 -22.10
N GLN A 165 -5.66 -4.44 -21.05
CA GLN A 165 -4.49 -3.83 -20.39
C GLN A 165 -3.30 -3.63 -21.33
N TRP A 166 -3.17 -4.48 -22.36
CA TRP A 166 -2.12 -4.36 -23.36
C TRP A 166 -2.48 -3.43 -24.53
N VAL A 167 -3.69 -2.85 -24.52
CA VAL A 167 -4.18 -1.96 -25.58
C VAL A 167 -4.03 -0.48 -25.23
N ASP A 168 -3.89 -0.12 -23.95
CA ASP A 168 -3.89 1.28 -23.50
C ASP A 168 -2.80 1.55 -22.44
N ASP A 169 -2.15 2.72 -22.54
CA ASP A 169 -1.22 3.36 -21.57
C ASP A 169 0.31 3.15 -21.72
N GLN A 170 0.82 2.48 -22.76
CA GLN A 170 2.26 2.55 -23.08
C GLN A 170 2.49 3.60 -24.17
N GLN A 171 3.10 4.73 -23.79
CA GLN A 171 3.81 5.58 -24.75
C GLN A 171 4.69 4.67 -25.62
N ASP A 172 4.68 4.89 -26.93
CA ASP A 172 5.45 4.05 -27.86
C ASP A 172 6.92 3.99 -27.40
N PRO A 173 7.41 2.83 -26.92
CA PRO A 173 8.76 2.70 -26.39
C PRO A 173 9.83 2.96 -27.46
N ASP A 174 9.49 2.78 -28.74
CA ASP A 174 10.38 3.13 -29.84
C ASP A 174 10.58 4.65 -29.91
N GLU A 175 9.49 5.41 -29.79
CA GLU A 175 9.53 6.88 -29.80
C GLU A 175 10.31 7.43 -28.61
N GLU A 176 10.26 6.79 -27.45
CA GLU A 176 11.07 7.18 -26.29
C GLU A 176 12.57 6.99 -26.54
N VAL A 177 12.98 5.87 -27.15
CA VAL A 177 14.38 5.61 -27.53
C VAL A 177 14.85 6.64 -28.57
N ILE A 178 14.02 6.90 -29.58
CA ILE A 178 14.32 7.87 -30.65
C ILE A 178 14.48 9.28 -30.08
N GLN A 179 13.55 9.72 -29.24
CA GLN A 179 13.59 11.06 -28.65
C GLN A 179 14.76 11.22 -27.68
N TYR A 180 15.04 10.21 -26.83
CA TYR A 180 16.18 10.24 -25.93
C TYR A 180 17.50 10.36 -26.69
N GLU A 181 17.71 9.53 -27.71
CA GLU A 181 18.92 9.59 -28.54
C GLU A 181 19.01 10.92 -29.30
N THR A 182 17.90 11.47 -29.77
CA THR A 182 17.86 12.80 -30.39
C THR A 182 18.36 13.88 -29.44
N VAL A 183 17.86 13.90 -28.20
CA VAL A 183 18.28 14.85 -27.16
C VAL A 183 19.75 14.67 -26.81
N ARG A 184 20.23 13.41 -26.71
CA ARG A 184 21.64 13.10 -26.46
C ARG A 184 22.53 13.68 -27.56
N ARG A 185 22.18 13.49 -28.83
CA ARG A 185 22.95 14.02 -29.97
C ARG A 185 22.90 15.55 -30.03
N LEU A 186 21.75 16.16 -29.76
CA LEU A 186 21.65 17.62 -29.71
C LEU A 186 22.56 18.23 -28.64
N HIS A 187 22.64 17.61 -27.47
CA HIS A 187 23.51 18.10 -26.41
C HIS A 187 24.99 17.79 -26.65
N ILE A 188 25.32 16.53 -26.92
CA ILE A 188 26.71 16.04 -26.91
C ILE A 188 27.39 16.24 -28.26
N ASP A 189 26.68 16.00 -29.37
CA ASP A 189 27.26 16.03 -30.71
C ASP A 189 27.09 17.41 -31.35
N CYS A 190 25.96 18.09 -31.12
CA CYS A 190 25.68 19.43 -31.64
C CYS A 190 26.03 20.56 -30.65
N GLY A 191 26.32 20.25 -29.38
CA GLY A 191 26.78 21.23 -28.40
C GLY A 191 25.72 22.18 -27.85
N PHE A 192 24.42 21.89 -28.02
CA PHE A 192 23.36 22.76 -27.49
C PHE A 192 23.23 22.65 -25.96
N GLU A 193 22.98 23.79 -25.31
CA GLU A 193 22.77 23.84 -23.86
C GLU A 193 21.45 23.18 -23.44
N ALA A 194 21.46 22.54 -22.27
CA ALA A 194 20.31 21.81 -21.75
C ALA A 194 19.07 22.70 -21.58
N GLU A 195 19.26 23.96 -21.20
CA GLU A 195 18.18 24.94 -21.03
C GLU A 195 17.50 25.28 -22.36
N VAL A 196 18.29 25.48 -23.42
CA VAL A 196 17.76 25.73 -24.78
C VAL A 196 16.98 24.51 -25.28
N ILE A 197 17.55 23.32 -25.15
CA ILE A 197 16.90 22.07 -25.54
C ILE A 197 15.56 21.91 -24.79
N ASN A 198 15.56 22.09 -23.48
CA ASN A 198 14.37 21.91 -22.65
C ASN A 198 13.30 22.97 -22.96
N ASN A 199 13.66 24.25 -23.05
CA ASN A 199 12.72 25.36 -23.22
C ASN A 199 12.10 25.40 -24.62
N VAL A 200 12.88 25.05 -25.63
CA VAL A 200 12.39 25.04 -27.02
C VAL A 200 11.62 23.75 -27.29
N LEU A 201 12.17 22.56 -26.99
CA LEU A 201 11.48 21.30 -27.32
C LEU A 201 10.15 21.11 -26.58
N LYS A 202 9.99 21.67 -25.37
CA LYS A 202 8.71 21.68 -24.64
C LYS A 202 7.55 22.34 -25.42
N GLN A 203 7.86 23.23 -26.38
CA GLN A 203 6.85 23.96 -27.16
C GLN A 203 6.40 23.20 -28.42
N TYR A 204 7.10 22.12 -28.79
CA TYR A 204 6.82 21.33 -29.98
C TYR A 204 6.17 20.00 -29.61
N THR A 205 5.01 19.70 -30.21
CA THR A 205 4.23 18.49 -29.90
C THR A 205 4.93 17.18 -30.27
N VAL A 206 5.98 17.23 -31.09
CA VAL A 206 6.78 16.07 -31.50
C VAL A 206 7.64 15.55 -30.34
N PHE A 207 8.12 16.44 -29.47
CA PHE A 207 9.02 16.08 -28.38
C PHE A 207 8.29 16.08 -27.05
N ARG A 208 8.51 15.02 -26.28
CA ARG A 208 8.04 14.97 -24.89
C ARG A 208 8.90 15.91 -24.03
N PRO A 209 8.31 16.62 -23.06
CA PRO A 209 9.07 17.37 -22.08
C PRO A 209 10.11 16.49 -21.39
N LEU A 210 11.36 16.94 -21.34
CA LEU A 210 12.48 16.17 -20.78
C LEU A 210 12.23 15.81 -19.31
N ARG A 211 11.68 16.75 -18.56
CA ARG A 211 11.23 16.61 -17.17
C ARG A 211 9.92 17.36 -16.99
N LEU A 212 8.92 16.69 -16.43
CA LEU A 212 7.66 17.28 -15.96
C LEU A 212 7.65 17.39 -14.42
N SER A 213 8.27 16.42 -13.75
CA SER A 213 8.45 16.41 -12.30
C SER A 213 9.71 15.63 -11.91
N ASN A 214 9.88 15.35 -10.62
CA ASN A 214 10.91 14.42 -10.13
C ASN A 214 10.64 12.95 -10.46
N GLU A 215 9.40 12.62 -10.82
CA GLU A 215 8.93 11.26 -11.07
C GLU A 215 8.23 11.14 -12.44
N SER A 216 8.46 12.08 -13.38
CA SER A 216 7.86 12.03 -14.72
C SER A 216 8.59 12.89 -15.76
N GLY A 217 8.45 12.51 -17.03
CA GLY A 217 9.07 13.14 -18.19
C GLY A 217 10.04 12.19 -18.89
N LEU A 218 10.44 12.51 -20.13
CA LEU A 218 11.20 11.60 -20.98
C LEU A 218 12.44 11.00 -20.28
N LEU A 219 13.23 11.82 -19.59
CA LEU A 219 14.45 11.34 -18.91
C LEU A 219 14.15 10.41 -17.72
N TRP A 220 13.06 10.68 -17.00
CA TRP A 220 12.60 9.80 -15.92
C TRP A 220 12.08 8.48 -16.49
N ASP A 221 11.17 8.54 -17.46
CA ASP A 221 10.51 7.36 -18.00
C ASP A 221 11.53 6.40 -18.65
N VAL A 222 12.47 6.95 -19.43
CA VAL A 222 13.58 6.20 -20.03
C VAL A 222 14.50 5.58 -18.97
N SER A 223 14.70 6.23 -17.82
CA SER A 223 15.50 5.68 -16.71
C SER A 223 14.85 4.50 -16.01
N GLN A 224 13.53 4.32 -16.15
CA GLN A 224 12.79 3.20 -15.58
C GLN A 224 12.74 1.99 -16.52
N ARG A 225 13.35 2.06 -17.71
CA ARG A 225 13.30 1.00 -18.73
C ARG A 225 14.66 0.36 -18.96
N ASP A 226 14.61 -0.92 -19.30
CA ASP A 226 15.73 -1.63 -19.91
C ASP A 226 15.75 -1.31 -21.41
N LEU A 227 16.47 -0.24 -21.79
CA LEU A 227 16.57 0.14 -23.19
C LEU A 227 17.38 -0.87 -24.00
N PRO A 228 16.96 -1.20 -25.23
CA PRO A 228 17.73 -2.06 -26.10
C PRO A 228 19.09 -1.41 -26.44
N ASN A 229 20.12 -2.24 -26.61
CA ASN A 229 21.42 -1.80 -27.11
C ASN A 229 21.37 -1.56 -28.64
N VAL A 230 20.71 -0.47 -29.03
CA VAL A 230 20.58 -0.07 -30.44
C VAL A 230 21.97 0.19 -31.03
N VAL A 231 22.21 -0.32 -32.24
CA VAL A 231 23.44 -0.06 -33.00
C VAL A 231 23.18 1.10 -33.95
N TRP A 232 23.59 2.30 -33.53
CA TRP A 232 23.48 3.52 -34.31
C TRP A 232 24.59 3.61 -35.37
N ALA A 233 24.47 4.56 -36.30
CA ALA A 233 25.49 4.80 -37.32
C ALA A 233 26.87 5.16 -36.73
N ASP A 234 26.88 5.75 -35.53
CA ASP A 234 28.08 6.15 -34.80
C ASP A 234 28.50 5.14 -33.71
N GLY A 235 27.81 4.00 -33.58
CA GLY A 235 28.16 2.93 -32.63
C GLY A 235 27.00 2.50 -31.71
N PRO A 236 27.20 1.47 -30.87
CA PRO A 236 26.15 0.95 -30.01
C PRO A 236 25.83 1.85 -28.81
N SER A 237 24.56 1.95 -28.40
CA SER A 237 24.10 2.74 -27.25
C SER A 237 24.90 2.51 -25.97
N SER A 238 25.31 1.27 -25.70
CA SER A 238 26.12 0.89 -24.53
C SER A 238 27.49 1.57 -24.46
N SER A 239 28.03 2.01 -25.59
CA SER A 239 29.33 2.71 -25.67
C SER A 239 29.22 4.23 -25.54
N LYS A 240 28.00 4.77 -25.46
CA LYS A 240 27.72 6.22 -25.52
C LYS A 240 27.53 6.84 -24.14
N PRO A 241 27.94 8.11 -23.94
CA PRO A 241 27.65 8.84 -22.71
C PRO A 241 26.14 9.03 -22.53
N LYS A 242 25.63 8.76 -21.33
CA LYS A 242 24.22 8.94 -20.97
C LYS A 242 23.96 10.35 -20.44
N LEU A 243 22.77 10.88 -20.69
CA LEU A 243 22.33 12.14 -20.11
C LEU A 243 22.04 11.93 -18.60
N PRO A 244 22.50 12.82 -17.71
CA PRO A 244 22.17 12.71 -16.30
C PRO A 244 20.67 12.93 -16.06
N LEU A 245 20.10 12.28 -15.05
CA LEU A 245 18.66 12.44 -14.75
C LEU A 245 18.28 13.91 -14.46
N HIS A 246 19.21 14.69 -13.91
CA HIS A 246 19.04 16.11 -13.58
C HIS A 246 19.33 17.07 -14.75
N PHE A 247 19.61 16.56 -15.95
CA PHE A 247 20.02 17.33 -17.14
C PHE A 247 19.13 18.54 -17.46
N ALA A 248 17.82 18.43 -17.22
CA ALA A 248 16.83 19.47 -17.49
C ALA A 248 15.91 19.77 -16.29
N GLN A 249 16.43 19.59 -15.07
CA GLN A 249 15.63 19.77 -13.86
C GLN A 249 15.52 21.26 -13.47
N GLU A 250 14.37 21.87 -13.73
CA GLU A 250 14.07 23.28 -13.43
C GLU A 250 13.94 23.60 -11.93
N PHE A 251 13.80 22.57 -11.10
CA PHE A 251 13.70 22.71 -9.64
C PHE A 251 14.99 22.23 -9.02
N PRO A 252 15.85 23.11 -8.48
CA PRO A 252 16.86 22.63 -7.55
C PRO A 252 16.13 21.83 -6.47
N ASN A 253 16.72 20.75 -6.00
CA ASN A 253 16.40 20.23 -4.67
C ASN A 253 16.79 21.32 -3.66
N LYS A 254 16.05 22.44 -3.63
CA LYS A 254 16.25 23.52 -2.68
C LYS A 254 16.01 22.88 -1.33
N LEU A 255 17.02 22.93 -0.47
CA LEU A 255 16.95 22.45 0.91
C LEU A 255 15.75 23.04 1.67
N GLY A 256 15.23 24.19 1.21
CA GLY A 256 14.06 24.90 1.70
C GLY A 256 12.65 24.43 1.28
N ASP A 257 12.49 23.22 0.74
CA ASP A 257 11.17 22.66 0.35
C ASP A 257 10.79 21.38 1.14
N ILE A 258 11.37 21.20 2.34
CA ILE A 258 11.20 20.02 3.19
C ILE A 258 9.72 19.81 3.54
N PHE A 259 8.95 20.87 3.80
CA PHE A 259 7.54 20.72 4.16
C PHE A 259 6.74 20.06 3.04
N ASN A 260 6.94 20.51 1.80
CA ASN A 260 6.26 19.92 0.64
C ASN A 260 6.84 18.54 0.30
N GLN A 261 8.14 18.31 0.46
CA GLN A 261 8.74 16.99 0.30
C GLN A 261 8.19 15.97 1.30
N ILE A 262 8.04 16.34 2.56
CA ILE A 262 7.41 15.51 3.59
C ILE A 262 5.96 15.23 3.18
N ASN A 263 5.20 16.24 2.75
CA ASN A 263 3.83 16.02 2.31
C ASN A 263 3.72 15.10 1.08
N LYS A 264 4.65 15.17 0.12
CA LYS A 264 4.76 14.23 -1.00
C LYS A 264 5.01 12.80 -0.51
N GLY A 265 5.93 12.62 0.44
CA GLY A 265 6.21 11.30 1.01
C GLY A 265 5.07 10.75 1.87
N VAL A 266 4.42 11.61 2.64
CA VAL A 266 3.29 11.29 3.53
C VAL A 266 2.05 10.88 2.74
N ALA A 267 1.83 11.47 1.57
CA ALA A 267 0.79 11.05 0.64
C ALA A 267 0.97 9.60 0.14
N LYS A 268 2.16 9.02 0.28
CA LYS A 268 2.47 7.62 -0.07
C LYS A 268 2.74 6.72 1.15
N PHE A 269 2.78 7.24 2.39
CA PHE A 269 3.10 6.47 3.60
C PHE A 269 1.90 6.20 4.53
N CYS A 270 1.58 4.92 4.78
CA CYS A 270 0.43 4.53 5.58
C CYS A 270 0.78 4.49 7.07
N PRO A 271 0.22 5.38 7.91
CA PRO A 271 0.53 5.44 9.34
C PRO A 271 -0.27 4.42 10.16
N ASN A 272 -1.13 3.60 9.54
CA ASN A 272 -1.84 2.55 10.27
C ASN A 272 -0.84 1.58 10.89
N GLN A 273 -0.95 1.32 12.20
CA GLN A 273 -0.09 0.39 12.94
C GLN A 273 -0.09 -1.02 12.35
N ASN A 274 -1.15 -1.40 11.66
CA ASN A 274 -1.20 -2.64 10.91
C ASN A 274 -0.18 -2.62 9.76
N CYS A 275 0.04 -1.49 9.09
CA CYS A 275 0.77 -1.41 7.81
C CYS A 275 2.17 -0.79 7.94
N LEU A 276 2.27 0.44 8.48
CA LEU A 276 3.52 1.22 8.62
C LEU A 276 4.45 1.11 7.39
N THR A 277 3.89 1.29 6.19
CA THR A 277 4.59 1.06 4.91
C THR A 277 4.26 2.15 3.90
N HIS A 278 5.16 2.33 2.93
CA HIS A 278 4.87 3.07 1.71
C HIS A 278 3.95 2.25 0.78
N ASN A 279 3.15 2.93 -0.04
CA ASN A 279 2.24 2.35 -1.04
C ASN A 279 1.39 1.20 -0.46
N CYS A 280 0.63 1.48 0.59
CA CYS A 280 -0.17 0.46 1.25
C CYS A 280 -1.32 -0.03 0.36
N HIS A 281 -1.44 -1.34 0.18
CA HIS A 281 -2.50 -1.96 -0.65
C HIS A 281 -3.88 -2.00 0.01
N VAL A 282 -4.01 -1.60 1.28
CA VAL A 282 -5.26 -1.76 2.05
C VAL A 282 -5.99 -0.43 2.24
N HIS A 283 -5.25 0.62 2.60
CA HIS A 283 -5.80 1.90 3.01
C HIS A 283 -5.73 2.93 1.88
N ILE A 284 -6.48 2.67 0.80
CA ILE A 284 -6.59 3.52 -0.38
C ILE A 284 -8.01 4.08 -0.55
N ASP A 285 -8.09 5.32 -1.02
CA ASP A 285 -9.33 6.03 -1.29
C ASP A 285 -9.88 5.76 -2.71
N GLN A 286 -10.96 6.45 -3.05
CA GLN A 286 -11.61 6.30 -4.36
C GLN A 286 -10.78 6.86 -5.52
N GLY A 287 -9.86 7.77 -5.24
CA GLY A 287 -8.93 8.37 -6.21
C GLY A 287 -7.64 7.58 -6.36
N TRP A 288 -7.52 6.38 -5.76
CA TRP A 288 -6.28 5.60 -5.70
C TRP A 288 -5.19 6.26 -4.86
N GLU A 289 -5.55 7.28 -4.11
CA GLU A 289 -4.66 7.97 -3.20
C GLU A 289 -4.81 7.34 -1.82
N MET A 290 -3.71 7.25 -1.09
CA MET A 290 -3.77 6.69 0.25
C MET A 290 -4.41 7.69 1.21
N TYR A 291 -5.21 7.20 2.18
CA TYR A 291 -6.00 8.03 3.11
C TYR A 291 -5.20 8.92 4.09
N THR A 292 -3.89 9.10 3.92
CA THR A 292 -3.09 9.89 4.86
C THR A 292 -3.24 11.37 4.55
N PRO A 293 -3.91 12.17 5.42
CA PRO A 293 -4.07 13.59 5.17
C PRO A 293 -2.70 14.28 5.20
N ALA A 294 -2.49 15.21 4.27
CA ALA A 294 -1.33 16.08 4.26
C ALA A 294 -1.19 16.83 5.60
N PHE A 295 0.05 17.09 6.00
CA PHE A 295 0.33 18.00 7.10
C PHE A 295 -0.12 19.41 6.70
N VAL A 296 -0.88 20.03 7.59
CA VAL A 296 -1.21 21.45 7.54
C VAL A 296 -0.32 22.19 8.53
N PRO A 297 0.11 23.43 8.25
CA PRO A 297 0.90 24.21 9.19
C PRO A 297 0.20 24.30 10.56
N LYS A 298 0.90 23.89 11.62
CA LYS A 298 0.36 23.98 12.98
C LYS A 298 0.30 25.44 13.42
N GLN A 299 -0.70 25.77 14.23
CA GLN A 299 -0.80 27.09 14.85
C GLN A 299 0.08 27.12 16.10
N PRO A 300 0.90 28.18 16.31
CA PRO A 300 1.72 28.33 17.50
C PRO A 300 0.86 28.51 18.74
N ARG A 301 1.20 27.81 19.82
CA ARG A 301 0.51 27.87 21.12
C ARG A 301 1.36 28.55 22.20
N HIS A 302 2.67 28.70 21.98
CA HIS A 302 3.57 29.30 22.96
C HIS A 302 4.21 30.59 22.45
N THR A 303 4.12 31.65 23.27
CA THR A 303 4.89 32.88 23.10
C THR A 303 6.37 32.61 23.32
N SER A 304 7.21 33.55 22.89
CA SER A 304 8.66 33.46 23.06
C SER A 304 9.07 33.35 24.54
N GLU A 305 8.36 34.04 25.44
CA GLU A 305 8.55 33.95 26.90
C GLU A 305 8.10 32.58 27.45
N ALA A 306 6.95 32.07 26.99
CA ALA A 306 6.47 30.75 27.40
C ALA A 306 7.45 29.63 26.99
N LEU A 307 8.09 29.74 25.83
CA LEU A 307 9.13 28.80 25.41
C LEU A 307 10.39 28.85 26.27
N ARG A 308 10.78 30.03 26.77
CA ARG A 308 11.90 30.15 27.74
C ARG A 308 11.58 29.43 29.04
N ALA A 309 10.35 29.56 29.53
CA ALA A 309 9.89 28.89 30.74
C ALA A 309 9.81 27.35 30.60
N LEU A 310 9.66 26.83 29.38
CA LEU A 310 9.64 25.39 29.08
C LEU A 310 11.02 24.75 28.99
N ALA A 311 12.11 25.52 28.93
CA ALA A 311 13.45 24.99 28.80
C ALA A 311 14.01 24.48 30.14
N ASP A 312 14.58 23.27 30.14
CA ASP A 312 15.25 22.65 31.30
C ASP A 312 16.67 23.23 31.55
N GLY A 313 16.86 24.55 31.33
CA GLY A 313 18.14 25.25 31.45
C GLY A 313 18.88 25.50 30.13
N PRO A 314 20.05 26.16 30.17
CA PRO A 314 20.78 26.56 28.97
C PRO A 314 21.50 25.38 28.30
N CYS A 315 21.40 25.28 26.98
CA CYS A 315 22.04 24.22 26.18
C CYS A 315 23.52 24.48 25.81
N GLY A 316 24.07 25.63 26.24
CA GLY A 316 25.42 26.09 25.89
C GLY A 316 25.54 27.61 25.98
N ASN A 317 26.69 28.15 25.60
CA ASN A 317 27.00 29.58 25.72
C ASN A 317 26.07 30.47 24.87
N ASP A 318 25.70 30.02 23.67
CA ASP A 318 24.79 30.74 22.76
C ASP A 318 23.33 30.30 22.91
N CYS A 319 22.92 29.92 24.13
CA CYS A 319 21.55 29.48 24.39
C CYS A 319 20.57 30.66 24.47
N PHE A 320 19.38 30.47 23.90
CA PHE A 320 18.30 31.46 23.95
C PHE A 320 17.82 31.78 25.37
N VAL A 321 17.95 30.85 26.32
CA VAL A 321 17.62 31.04 27.75
C VAL A 321 18.61 31.99 28.43
N SER A 322 19.88 31.96 28.03
CA SER A 322 20.96 32.77 28.60
C SER A 322 21.01 34.19 28.01
N SER A 323 20.22 34.48 26.99
CA SER A 323 20.22 35.76 26.27
C SER A 323 19.26 36.75 26.94
N ALA A 324 19.76 37.86 27.50
CA ALA A 324 18.93 38.93 28.06
C ALA A 324 18.03 39.56 26.97
N GLU A 325 16.76 39.83 27.30
CA GLU A 325 15.75 40.32 26.34
C GLU A 325 16.13 41.67 25.71
N ASP A 326 16.77 42.54 26.49
CA ASP A 326 17.17 43.90 26.07
C ASP A 326 18.36 43.92 25.09
N ALA A 327 19.17 42.85 25.04
CA ALA A 327 20.31 42.72 24.12
C ALA A 327 19.91 42.17 22.72
N MET A 328 18.61 42.05 22.45
CA MET A 328 18.08 41.44 21.23
C MET A 328 17.34 42.43 20.32
N GLU A 329 17.33 43.73 20.63
CA GLU A 329 16.77 44.77 19.75
C GLU A 329 17.88 45.43 18.91
N ASP A 330 19.04 45.78 19.49
CA ASP A 330 20.13 46.49 18.80
C ASP A 330 21.15 45.58 18.05
N ASP A 331 21.53 44.40 18.58
CA ASP A 331 22.50 43.47 17.94
C ASP A 331 21.85 42.40 17.03
N SER A 332 20.59 42.60 16.65
CA SER A 332 19.67 41.54 16.18
C SER A 332 19.61 41.30 14.66
N ALA A 333 20.32 42.13 13.89
CA ALA A 333 20.35 42.08 12.45
C ALA A 333 21.61 41.35 11.94
N GLU A 334 22.80 41.71 12.41
CA GLU A 334 24.08 41.21 11.89
C GLU A 334 24.28 39.71 12.07
N ASP A 335 23.88 39.13 13.21
CA ASP A 335 24.00 37.68 13.45
C ASP A 335 23.04 36.81 12.62
N CYS A 336 21.92 37.38 12.15
CA CYS A 336 20.99 36.68 11.27
C CYS A 336 21.45 36.68 9.81
N PHE A 337 22.18 37.71 9.35
CA PHE A 337 22.74 37.77 7.99
C PHE A 337 23.82 36.72 7.73
N LEU A 338 24.44 36.19 8.80
CA LEU A 338 25.41 35.09 8.70
C LEU A 338 24.75 33.71 8.52
N VAL A 339 23.42 33.60 8.62
CA VAL A 339 22.71 32.34 8.37
C VAL A 339 22.40 32.23 6.88
N PRO A 340 22.88 31.19 6.18
CA PRO A 340 22.57 31.00 4.76
C PRO A 340 21.08 30.89 4.49
N GLU A 341 20.61 31.47 3.38
CA GLU A 341 19.19 31.49 3.01
C GLU A 341 18.55 30.10 2.97
N ASP A 342 19.28 29.09 2.48
CA ASP A 342 18.80 27.71 2.42
C ASP A 342 18.55 27.11 3.82
N VAL A 343 19.29 27.53 4.83
CA VAL A 343 19.08 27.13 6.24
C VAL A 343 17.89 27.86 6.86
N VAL A 344 17.67 29.12 6.48
CA VAL A 344 16.48 29.90 6.89
C VAL A 344 15.21 29.28 6.34
N ASP A 345 15.22 28.83 5.08
CA ASP A 345 14.07 28.15 4.47
C ASP A 345 13.76 26.83 5.17
N VAL A 346 14.80 26.03 5.50
CA VAL A 346 14.64 24.80 6.30
C VAL A 346 13.98 25.11 7.65
N LEU A 347 14.43 26.13 8.36
CA LEU A 347 13.84 26.54 9.64
C LEU A 347 12.36 26.92 9.47
N SER A 348 12.04 27.70 8.44
CA SER A 348 10.66 28.07 8.10
C SER A 348 9.78 26.83 7.91
N ASP A 349 10.28 25.82 7.19
CA ASP A 349 9.56 24.57 6.95
C ASP A 349 9.39 23.70 8.20
N VAL A 350 10.41 23.60 9.05
CA VAL A 350 10.31 22.89 10.34
C VAL A 350 9.29 23.58 11.25
N LEU A 351 9.25 24.91 11.28
CA LEU A 351 8.28 25.67 12.08
C LEU A 351 6.84 25.49 11.58
N LYS A 352 6.60 25.21 10.29
CA LYS A 352 5.27 24.81 9.81
C LYS A 352 4.82 23.48 10.45
N LEU A 353 5.74 22.55 10.69
CA LEU A 353 5.43 21.24 11.32
C LEU A 353 5.30 21.35 12.84
N GLU A 354 6.20 22.09 13.49
CA GLU A 354 6.26 22.21 14.95
C GLU A 354 6.70 23.62 15.38
N PRO A 355 5.76 24.59 15.45
CA PRO A 355 6.07 26.00 15.73
C PRO A 355 6.53 26.27 17.18
N ASP A 356 6.22 25.34 18.09
CA ASP A 356 6.52 25.43 19.51
C ASP A 356 7.76 24.59 19.91
N MET A 357 8.51 24.09 18.92
CA MET A 357 9.77 23.40 19.18
C MET A 357 10.78 24.37 19.82
N LEU A 358 11.47 23.89 20.87
CA LEU A 358 12.48 24.72 21.54
C LEU A 358 13.60 25.11 20.55
N PRO A 359 14.08 26.37 20.60
CA PRO A 359 15.18 26.84 19.75
C PRO A 359 16.44 25.98 19.83
N CYS A 360 16.68 25.32 20.96
CA CYS A 360 17.76 24.34 21.12
C CYS A 360 17.67 23.20 20.11
N TYR A 361 16.47 22.63 19.92
CA TYR A 361 16.25 21.53 18.98
C TYR A 361 16.25 22.03 17.53
N LEU A 362 15.65 23.19 17.27
CA LEU A 362 15.69 23.82 15.94
C LEU A 362 17.13 24.05 15.48
N ALA A 363 17.99 24.55 16.36
CA ALA A 363 19.43 24.70 16.09
C ALA A 363 20.14 23.38 15.79
N VAL A 364 19.71 22.25 16.37
CA VAL A 364 20.27 20.93 16.05
C VAL A 364 19.79 20.44 14.70
N ILE A 365 18.50 20.56 14.40
CA ILE A 365 17.90 20.11 13.13
C ILE A 365 18.53 20.84 11.95
N CYS A 366 18.74 22.16 12.06
CA CYS A 366 19.33 22.95 10.99
C CYS A 366 20.87 22.84 10.89
N LYS A 367 21.54 22.08 11.78
CA LYS A 367 23.01 21.84 11.72
C LYS A 367 23.41 20.69 10.80
N THR A 368 22.53 19.73 10.51
CA THR A 368 22.91 18.42 9.95
C THR A 368 23.00 18.34 8.42
N ILE A 369 23.03 19.47 7.71
CA ILE A 369 22.79 19.51 6.25
C ILE A 369 24.07 19.41 5.38
N ASP A 370 25.27 19.49 5.95
CA ASP A 370 26.51 19.54 5.15
C ASP A 370 27.33 18.24 5.24
N ARG A 371 27.09 17.30 4.31
CA ARG A 371 27.86 16.05 4.21
C ARG A 371 28.63 15.87 2.91
N GLN A 372 28.46 16.74 1.91
CA GLN A 372 29.02 16.48 0.58
C GLN A 372 30.31 17.24 0.25
N ASN A 373 30.63 18.34 0.93
CA ASN A 373 31.74 19.21 0.49
C ASN A 373 32.91 19.41 1.45
N GLY A 374 33.07 18.55 2.48
CA GLY A 374 34.33 18.47 3.25
C GLY A 374 34.81 19.74 3.95
N ASP A 375 34.08 20.86 3.86
CA ASP A 375 34.44 22.14 4.43
C ASP A 375 33.70 22.36 5.75
N SER A 376 34.42 22.84 6.74
CA SER A 376 34.01 22.78 8.14
C SER A 376 33.00 23.88 8.50
N PHE A 377 31.88 23.46 9.12
CA PHE A 377 30.96 24.25 9.97
C PHE A 377 29.92 25.20 9.31
N ARG A 378 28.84 24.65 8.75
CA ARG A 378 27.53 25.33 8.80
C ARG A 378 26.87 25.07 10.17
N LYS A 379 26.87 26.06 11.07
CA LYS A 379 26.23 25.96 12.41
C LYS A 379 25.24 27.11 12.63
N MET A 380 23.94 26.79 12.65
CA MET A 380 22.95 27.67 13.30
C MET A 380 23.08 27.54 14.83
N THR A 381 23.25 28.65 15.52
CA THR A 381 23.26 28.68 17.00
C THR A 381 21.84 28.68 17.57
N CYS A 382 21.70 28.32 18.85
CA CYS A 382 20.42 28.34 19.54
C CYS A 382 19.83 29.76 19.64
N ARG A 383 20.67 30.77 19.89
CA ARG A 383 20.30 32.19 19.85
C ARG A 383 19.80 32.61 18.47
N GLN A 384 20.51 32.28 17.39
CA GLN A 384 20.07 32.60 16.01
C GLN A 384 18.72 31.94 15.68
N ALA A 385 18.52 30.68 16.06
CA ALA A 385 17.26 29.96 15.88
C ALA A 385 16.08 30.69 16.56
N PHE A 386 16.30 31.17 17.78
CA PHE A 386 15.28 31.90 18.54
C PHE A 386 14.96 33.25 17.91
N VAL A 387 15.97 34.03 17.49
CA VAL A 387 15.77 35.33 16.83
C VAL A 387 14.98 35.16 15.53
N LEU A 388 15.37 34.20 14.68
CA LEU A 388 14.66 33.92 13.43
C LEU A 388 13.23 33.44 13.68
N ARG A 389 13.01 32.57 14.68
CA ARG A 389 11.65 32.17 15.09
C ARG A 389 10.82 33.40 15.49
N LYS A 390 11.33 34.30 16.33
CA LYS A 390 10.59 35.51 16.78
C LYS A 390 10.22 36.42 15.60
N LYS A 391 11.08 36.49 14.57
CA LYS A 391 10.80 37.21 13.31
C LYS A 391 9.69 36.53 12.50
N MET A 392 9.70 35.21 12.40
CA MET A 392 8.73 34.41 11.62
C MET A 392 7.37 34.27 12.33
N ILE A 393 7.38 34.05 13.64
CA ILE A 393 6.22 33.84 14.52
C ILE A 393 6.23 34.96 15.56
N ARG A 394 5.44 36.00 15.28
CA ARG A 394 5.24 37.09 16.22
C ARG A 394 4.28 36.68 17.34
N ASP A 395 4.59 37.07 18.57
CA ASP A 395 3.83 36.64 19.76
C ASP A 395 2.36 37.07 19.71
N GLU A 396 2.00 38.16 18.99
CA GLU A 396 0.58 38.57 18.82
C GLU A 396 -0.23 37.61 17.95
N LYS A 397 0.43 36.74 17.17
CA LYS A 397 -0.22 35.72 16.33
C LYS A 397 -0.35 34.37 17.04
N VAL A 398 0.11 34.24 18.29
CA VAL A 398 0.00 33.01 19.09
C VAL A 398 -1.44 32.85 19.57
N VAL A 399 -2.05 31.71 19.27
CA VAL A 399 -3.42 31.43 19.69
C VAL A 399 -3.39 31.02 21.16
N GLN A 400 -3.88 31.90 22.05
CA GLN A 400 -4.11 31.54 23.45
C GLN A 400 -5.40 30.69 23.54
N GLU A 401 -5.31 29.47 24.08
CA GLU A 401 -6.51 28.71 24.43
C GLU A 401 -7.31 29.50 25.48
N LEU A 402 -8.48 30.00 25.11
CA LEU A 402 -9.45 30.49 26.08
C LEU A 402 -9.89 29.29 26.93
N ASP A 403 -9.63 29.34 28.23
CA ASP A 403 -10.12 28.36 29.19
C ASP A 403 -11.63 28.12 28.96
N ASP A 404 -12.01 26.86 28.70
CA ASP A 404 -13.36 26.33 28.42
C ASP A 404 -14.40 26.55 29.57
N LYS A 405 -14.26 27.58 30.40
CA LYS A 405 -15.17 27.89 31.51
C LYS A 405 -16.22 28.96 31.18
N ASP A 406 -16.00 29.78 30.14
CA ASP A 406 -16.89 30.92 29.84
C ASP A 406 -17.91 30.65 28.72
N ALA A 407 -17.79 29.54 27.97
CA ALA A 407 -18.69 29.20 26.86
C ALA A 407 -20.01 28.48 27.28
N MET A 408 -20.51 28.71 28.50
CA MET A 408 -21.77 28.11 28.98
C MET A 408 -22.73 29.09 29.66
N GLN A 409 -22.67 30.38 29.32
CA GLN A 409 -23.65 31.38 29.75
C GLN A 409 -24.36 32.05 28.57
N ASP A 410 -25.08 31.29 27.76
CA ASP A 410 -26.30 31.82 27.16
C ASP A 410 -27.22 30.68 26.73
N ASP A 411 -28.04 30.20 27.66
CA ASP A 411 -29.46 30.00 27.37
C ASP A 411 -30.25 29.66 28.64
N ARG A 412 -31.40 30.34 28.79
CA ARG A 412 -32.56 30.07 29.67
C ARG A 412 -32.58 30.73 31.07
N GLN A 413 -33.27 31.87 31.07
CA GLN A 413 -34.05 32.43 32.17
C GLN A 413 -35.02 31.40 32.79
N ILE A 414 -35.14 31.42 34.15
CA ILE A 414 -36.36 31.28 35.00
C ILE A 414 -35.91 31.08 36.49
N PRO A 415 -36.60 31.64 37.51
CA PRO A 415 -35.96 32.25 38.68
C PRO A 415 -35.82 31.34 39.91
N VAL A 416 -34.68 31.45 40.60
CA VAL A 416 -34.40 30.74 41.86
C VAL A 416 -34.86 31.58 43.07
N LYS A 417 -35.80 31.03 43.85
CA LYS A 417 -36.17 31.55 45.18
C LYS A 417 -35.02 31.30 46.18
N LYS A 418 -34.62 32.38 46.89
CA LYS A 418 -33.59 32.45 47.93
C LYS A 418 -33.87 31.49 49.10
N ARG A 419 -32.86 30.76 49.59
CA ARG A 419 -32.79 30.34 51.02
C ARG A 419 -31.36 30.19 51.57
N ARG A 420 -31.10 31.12 52.52
CA ARG A 420 -30.21 31.21 53.69
C ARG A 420 -29.03 30.22 53.88
N LYS A 421 -27.88 30.86 54.12
CA LYS A 421 -26.58 30.36 54.64
C LYS A 421 -26.73 29.51 55.92
N ARG A 422 -25.96 28.42 56.03
CA ARG A 422 -25.45 27.92 57.33
C ARG A 422 -24.11 27.15 57.21
N LYS A 423 -23.15 27.71 57.96
CA LYS A 423 -21.82 27.33 58.50
C LYS A 423 -21.06 26.08 58.02
N LEU A 424 -19.75 26.33 57.84
CA LEU A 424 -18.62 25.42 57.65
C LEU A 424 -18.59 24.24 58.64
N VAL A 425 -18.38 23.05 58.09
CA VAL A 425 -17.65 21.95 58.75
C VAL A 425 -16.69 21.36 57.72
N GLN A 426 -15.40 21.33 58.05
CA GLN A 426 -14.32 20.84 57.20
C GLN A 426 -14.51 19.35 56.87
N THR A 427 -14.61 19.03 55.57
CA THR A 427 -14.49 17.65 55.08
C THR A 427 -13.50 17.60 53.91
N LYS A 428 -12.67 16.57 53.90
CA LYS A 428 -11.56 16.26 52.98
C LYS A 428 -11.90 16.55 51.49
N PRO A 429 -10.93 16.96 50.65
CA PRO A 429 -11.19 17.33 49.27
C PRO A 429 -11.73 16.12 48.50
N LYS A 430 -13.02 16.16 48.14
CA LYS A 430 -13.62 15.22 47.19
C LYS A 430 -13.05 15.55 45.82
N LYS A 431 -12.26 14.64 45.26
CA LYS A 431 -11.82 14.69 43.85
C LYS A 431 -13.05 14.98 42.95
N PRO A 432 -12.96 15.92 42.00
CA PRO A 432 -14.08 16.19 41.11
C PRO A 432 -14.30 14.96 40.25
N LYS A 433 -15.42 14.25 40.47
CA LYS A 433 -15.92 13.26 39.51
C LYS A 433 -16.47 14.04 38.33
N SER A 434 -15.62 14.38 37.35
CA SER A 434 -16.11 14.81 36.05
C SER A 434 -16.91 13.65 35.47
N LYS A 435 -18.23 13.80 35.45
CA LYS A 435 -19.10 12.86 34.72
C LYS A 435 -18.83 13.11 33.24
N ARG A 436 -17.78 12.49 32.68
CA ARG A 436 -17.56 12.45 31.23
C ARG A 436 -18.88 11.96 30.60
N LYS A 437 -19.57 12.81 29.86
CA LYS A 437 -20.80 12.45 29.12
C LYS A 437 -20.47 11.22 28.28
N ARG A 438 -21.24 10.14 28.44
CA ARG A 438 -21.06 8.93 27.63
C ARG A 438 -21.23 9.30 26.15
N ILE A 439 -20.21 9.03 25.35
CA ILE A 439 -20.26 9.25 23.90
C ILE A 439 -21.16 8.18 23.30
N ASN A 440 -22.14 8.61 22.49
CA ASN A 440 -23.00 7.69 21.77
C ASN A 440 -22.22 7.11 20.58
N VAL A 441 -21.65 5.93 20.78
CA VAL A 441 -20.89 5.19 19.77
C VAL A 441 -21.73 3.99 19.36
N SER A 442 -22.26 4.04 18.15
CA SER A 442 -23.11 2.99 17.57
C SER A 442 -22.84 2.76 16.09
N GLY A 443 -21.86 3.46 15.52
CA GLY A 443 -21.45 3.35 14.13
C GLY A 443 -20.90 1.96 13.84
N LYS A 444 -21.30 1.40 12.70
CA LYS A 444 -20.86 0.09 12.21
C LYS A 444 -19.74 0.18 11.17
N VAL A 445 -19.61 1.34 10.54
CA VAL A 445 -18.59 1.66 9.55
C VAL A 445 -17.54 2.56 10.18
N LEU A 446 -16.27 2.15 10.10
CA LEU A 446 -15.15 2.98 10.52
C LEU A 446 -14.86 4.00 9.42
N PRO A 447 -14.86 5.30 9.72
CA PRO A 447 -14.51 6.31 8.73
C PRO A 447 -13.01 6.38 8.52
N SER A 448 -12.62 6.96 7.39
CA SER A 448 -11.27 7.50 7.22
C SER A 448 -10.92 8.46 8.38
N PRO A 449 -9.64 8.53 8.79
CA PRO A 449 -9.24 9.37 9.91
C PRO A 449 -9.63 10.83 9.70
N CYS A 450 -10.27 11.45 10.71
CA CYS A 450 -10.69 12.84 10.57
C CYS A 450 -9.49 13.80 10.55
N ALA A 451 -9.56 14.83 9.71
CA ALA A 451 -8.62 15.94 9.68
C ALA A 451 -9.41 17.23 9.42
N HIS A 452 -9.54 18.06 10.44
CA HIS A 452 -10.29 19.32 10.40
C HIS A 452 -9.88 20.20 11.57
N SER A 453 -10.08 21.51 11.43
CA SER A 453 -9.91 22.45 12.55
C SER A 453 -11.06 22.33 13.55
N GLY A 454 -10.78 22.58 14.83
CA GLY A 454 -11.77 22.56 15.90
C GLY A 454 -12.17 21.17 16.42
N PRO A 455 -13.04 21.10 17.43
CA PRO A 455 -13.32 19.88 18.19
C PRO A 455 -14.18 18.86 17.42
N CYS A 456 -13.99 17.57 17.72
CA CYS A 456 -14.82 16.47 17.20
C CYS A 456 -16.18 16.36 17.91
N SER A 457 -16.97 17.43 17.89
CA SER A 457 -18.26 17.55 18.57
C SER A 457 -19.45 17.83 17.62
N ASN A 458 -19.19 18.01 16.32
CA ASN A 458 -20.19 18.36 15.32
C ASN A 458 -20.11 17.44 14.09
N ALA A 459 -21.25 16.92 13.63
CA ALA A 459 -21.36 16.06 12.44
C ALA A 459 -21.02 16.77 11.12
N ARG A 460 -21.11 18.10 11.06
CA ARG A 460 -20.70 18.89 9.89
C ARG A 460 -19.18 19.03 9.76
N VAL A 461 -18.47 18.87 10.88
CA VAL A 461 -17.03 19.12 10.97
C VAL A 461 -16.26 17.79 11.05
N CYS A 462 -16.74 16.84 11.84
CA CYS A 462 -16.04 15.58 12.12
C CYS A 462 -16.77 14.37 11.55
N ILE A 463 -16.11 13.64 10.65
CA ILE A 463 -16.64 12.39 10.08
C ILE A 463 -16.82 11.29 11.14
N CYS A 464 -15.91 11.16 12.10
CA CYS A 464 -16.03 10.22 13.23
C CYS A 464 -17.27 10.52 14.08
N PHE A 465 -17.56 11.81 14.31
CA PHE A 465 -18.81 12.21 14.97
C PHE A 465 -20.02 11.81 14.13
N LYS A 466 -20.01 12.18 12.83
CA LYS A 466 -21.12 11.91 11.89
C LYS A 466 -21.46 10.43 11.84
N GLN A 467 -20.45 9.56 11.80
CA GLN A 467 -20.61 8.11 11.73
C GLN A 467 -20.84 7.45 13.11
N LYS A 468 -20.85 8.22 14.20
CA LYS A 468 -21.02 7.72 15.58
C LYS A 468 -19.97 6.66 15.95
N THR A 469 -18.72 6.90 15.54
CA THR A 469 -17.56 6.08 15.85
C THR A 469 -16.59 6.83 16.78
N HIS A 470 -15.61 6.11 17.32
CA HIS A 470 -14.50 6.73 18.03
C HIS A 470 -13.54 7.37 17.03
N CYS A 471 -12.87 8.45 17.44
CA CYS A 471 -11.67 8.89 16.73
C CYS A 471 -10.58 7.85 16.99
N GLU A 472 -9.95 7.36 15.93
CA GLU A 472 -8.84 6.42 16.02
C GLU A 472 -7.51 7.18 16.13
N ARG A 473 -6.43 6.44 16.39
CA ARG A 473 -5.06 6.99 16.50
C ARG A 473 -4.71 7.94 15.35
N ASN A 474 -4.97 7.49 14.13
CA ASN A 474 -4.57 8.19 12.89
C ASN A 474 -5.38 9.48 12.63
N CYS A 475 -6.41 9.77 13.42
CA CYS A 475 -7.13 11.04 13.31
C CYS A 475 -6.19 12.19 13.67
N ARG A 476 -6.30 13.32 12.95
CA ARG A 476 -5.54 14.55 13.15
C ARG A 476 -6.24 15.57 14.06
N CYS A 477 -7.29 15.15 14.75
CA CYS A 477 -7.90 15.96 15.81
C CYS A 477 -6.98 16.09 17.02
N ASP A 478 -7.28 17.03 17.93
CA ASP A 478 -6.46 17.28 19.12
C ASP A 478 -6.19 16.01 19.96
N ASP A 479 -5.03 15.94 20.61
CA ASP A 479 -4.63 14.81 21.45
C ASP A 479 -5.58 14.61 22.64
N ASN A 480 -6.18 15.70 23.14
CA ASN A 480 -7.19 15.67 24.21
C ASN A 480 -8.62 15.45 23.71
N CYS A 481 -8.80 15.12 22.42
CA CYS A 481 -10.12 14.87 21.84
C CYS A 481 -10.87 13.77 22.63
N VAL A 482 -11.98 14.17 23.25
CA VAL A 482 -12.80 13.28 24.11
C VAL A 482 -13.35 12.05 23.36
N ARG A 483 -13.42 12.12 22.02
CA ARG A 483 -13.93 11.05 21.15
C ARG A 483 -12.89 10.00 20.81
N ARG A 484 -11.60 10.25 21.08
CA ARG A 484 -10.54 9.26 20.88
C ARG A 484 -10.82 7.99 21.68
N TRP A 485 -10.50 6.84 21.11
CA TRP A 485 -10.60 5.56 21.82
C TRP A 485 -9.67 5.60 23.05
N PRO A 486 -10.16 5.34 24.28
CA PRO A 486 -9.35 5.49 25.48
C PRO A 486 -8.50 4.25 25.82
N GLY A 487 -8.64 3.14 25.09
CA GLY A 487 -8.06 1.84 25.49
C GLY A 487 -8.82 1.17 26.64
N CYS A 488 -8.36 -0.02 27.05
CA CYS A 488 -8.90 -0.70 28.23
C CYS A 488 -8.30 -0.13 29.53
N ASN A 489 -8.96 -0.37 30.66
CA ASN A 489 -8.56 0.19 31.95
C ASN A 489 -7.86 -0.83 32.86
N SER A 490 -7.40 -0.38 34.03
CA SER A 490 -6.66 -1.17 35.03
C SER A 490 -7.41 -2.38 35.60
N THR A 491 -8.72 -2.54 35.36
CA THR A 491 -9.46 -3.73 35.78
C THR A 491 -9.10 -4.98 34.97
N CYS A 492 -8.58 -4.80 33.74
CA CYS A 492 -8.15 -5.88 32.87
C CYS A 492 -6.92 -6.63 33.40
N ALA A 493 -5.95 -5.88 33.94
CA ALA A 493 -4.69 -6.40 34.47
C ALA A 493 -4.90 -7.37 35.64
N ARG A 494 -5.89 -7.11 36.49
CA ARG A 494 -6.07 -7.81 37.77
C ARG A 494 -7.00 -9.01 37.72
N ASN A 495 -7.99 -9.01 36.82
CA ASN A 495 -9.16 -9.89 36.98
C ASN A 495 -9.49 -10.78 35.79
N SER A 496 -8.90 -10.58 34.61
CA SER A 496 -9.36 -11.30 33.41
C SER A 496 -8.37 -11.41 32.28
N ARG A 497 -7.22 -10.72 32.28
CA ARG A 497 -6.30 -10.79 31.13
C ARG A 497 -7.01 -10.51 29.79
N CYS A 498 -8.00 -9.62 29.81
CA CYS A 498 -8.90 -9.34 28.68
C CYS A 498 -9.66 -10.54 28.07
N SER A 499 -9.83 -11.66 28.78
CA SER A 499 -10.47 -12.88 28.26
C SER A 499 -11.99 -12.78 28.08
N GLY A 500 -12.66 -11.85 28.76
CA GLY A 500 -14.12 -11.73 28.73
C GLY A 500 -14.61 -10.29 28.51
N ARG A 501 -15.94 -10.12 28.44
CA ARG A 501 -16.62 -8.83 28.24
C ARG A 501 -16.46 -7.81 29.37
N ARG A 502 -15.70 -8.13 30.42
CA ARG A 502 -15.27 -7.14 31.43
C ARG A 502 -14.22 -6.18 30.87
N CYS A 503 -13.45 -6.60 29.86
CA CYS A 503 -12.56 -5.71 29.13
C CYS A 503 -13.36 -4.80 28.21
N LEU A 504 -13.10 -3.48 28.28
CA LEU A 504 -13.77 -2.50 27.44
C LEU A 504 -13.57 -2.79 25.95
N CYS A 505 -12.35 -3.12 25.51
CA CYS A 505 -12.06 -3.45 24.10
C CYS A 505 -12.88 -4.65 23.63
N ARG A 506 -12.80 -5.78 24.35
CA ARG A 506 -13.53 -7.01 23.99
C ARG A 506 -15.05 -6.81 24.03
N ALA A 507 -15.57 -6.00 24.96
CA ALA A 507 -17.00 -5.73 25.07
C ALA A 507 -17.58 -5.03 23.83
N VAL A 508 -16.76 -4.28 23.10
CA VAL A 508 -17.17 -3.54 21.89
C VAL A 508 -16.61 -4.14 20.60
N GLY A 509 -16.13 -5.39 20.63
CA GLY A 509 -15.60 -6.06 19.43
C GLY A 509 -14.29 -5.44 18.93
N ARG A 510 -13.40 -5.02 19.83
CA ARG A 510 -12.08 -4.50 19.51
C ARG A 510 -10.98 -5.33 20.14
N GLU A 511 -9.89 -5.50 19.42
CA GLU A 511 -8.63 -5.96 19.99
C GLU A 511 -8.06 -4.91 20.97
N CYS A 512 -7.19 -5.33 21.90
CA CYS A 512 -6.48 -4.35 22.72
C CYS A 512 -5.42 -3.66 21.86
N ASP A 513 -5.50 -2.33 21.80
CA ASP A 513 -4.51 -1.50 21.15
C ASP A 513 -3.19 -1.53 21.96
N PRO A 514 -2.05 -1.88 21.35
CA PRO A 514 -0.78 -2.05 22.05
C PRO A 514 -0.25 -0.75 22.69
N ASP A 515 -0.57 0.41 22.11
CA ASP A 515 -0.07 1.69 22.60
C ASP A 515 -1.01 2.34 23.62
N LEU A 516 -2.31 2.04 23.57
CA LEU A 516 -3.29 2.55 24.55
C LEU A 516 -3.50 1.59 25.74
N CYS A 517 -3.46 0.28 25.50
CA CYS A 517 -3.78 -0.74 26.49
C CYS A 517 -2.54 -1.23 27.26
N THR A 518 -1.75 -0.28 27.76
CA THR A 518 -0.50 -0.54 28.49
C THR A 518 -0.73 -1.35 29.77
N MET A 519 -1.86 -1.16 30.45
CA MET A 519 -2.15 -1.83 31.72
C MET A 519 -2.45 -3.33 31.58
N CYS A 520 -3.05 -3.76 30.46
CA CYS A 520 -3.22 -5.19 30.19
C CYS A 520 -2.01 -5.80 29.49
N ASP A 521 -0.94 -5.03 29.35
CA ASP A 521 0.32 -5.43 28.74
C ASP A 521 0.22 -5.78 27.24
N ALA A 522 -0.72 -5.18 26.50
CA ALA A 522 -1.00 -5.56 25.11
C ALA A 522 0.20 -5.40 24.14
N ARG A 523 1.18 -4.56 24.48
CA ARG A 523 2.36 -4.27 23.66
C ARG A 523 3.38 -5.41 23.62
N ASN A 524 3.48 -6.20 24.69
CA ASN A 524 4.53 -7.20 24.84
C ASN A 524 4.20 -8.50 24.10
N MET A 525 5.21 -9.16 23.53
CA MET A 525 5.03 -10.44 22.84
C MET A 525 4.61 -11.57 23.81
N ASP A 526 5.22 -11.58 24.99
CA ASP A 526 4.90 -12.52 26.08
C ASP A 526 3.74 -12.06 26.96
N THR A 527 2.90 -11.16 26.42
CA THR A 527 1.76 -10.61 27.13
C THR A 527 0.82 -11.68 27.64
N GLN A 528 0.26 -11.40 28.81
CA GLN A 528 -0.85 -12.17 29.35
C GLN A 528 -2.19 -11.71 28.78
N CYS A 529 -2.25 -10.67 27.95
CA CYS A 529 -3.48 -10.22 27.30
C CYS A 529 -4.00 -11.29 26.34
N MET A 530 -5.22 -11.77 26.57
CA MET A 530 -5.92 -12.76 25.72
C MET A 530 -6.71 -12.10 24.58
N ASN A 531 -6.59 -10.78 24.43
CA ASN A 531 -7.32 -9.99 23.43
C ASN A 531 -6.34 -9.23 22.52
N VAL A 532 -5.28 -9.93 22.11
CA VAL A 532 -4.27 -9.51 21.10
C VAL A 532 -3.99 -10.65 20.10
N VAL A 533 -4.99 -11.51 19.85
CA VAL A 533 -4.78 -12.78 19.14
C VAL A 533 -4.47 -12.60 17.65
N LEU A 534 -5.10 -11.62 16.98
CA LEU A 534 -4.87 -11.37 15.56
C LEU A 534 -3.54 -10.66 15.34
N THR A 535 -3.23 -9.63 16.14
CA THR A 535 -1.94 -8.92 16.07
C THR A 535 -0.76 -9.85 16.35
N GLN A 536 -0.90 -10.79 17.28
CA GLN A 536 0.14 -11.78 17.60
C GLN A 536 0.06 -13.08 16.78
N ARG A 537 -0.93 -13.21 15.88
CA ARG A 537 -1.16 -14.41 15.06
C ARG A 537 -1.19 -15.73 15.86
N LYS A 538 -1.76 -15.68 17.07
CA LYS A 538 -1.88 -16.85 17.97
C LYS A 538 -3.08 -17.72 17.57
N PHE A 539 -3.01 -18.32 16.39
CA PHE A 539 -4.07 -19.11 15.77
C PHE A 539 -3.96 -20.61 16.07
N LYS A 540 -5.08 -21.32 15.94
CA LYS A 540 -5.11 -22.79 16.00
C LYS A 540 -4.62 -23.41 14.70
N ARG A 541 -4.03 -24.59 14.81
CA ARG A 541 -3.48 -25.31 13.66
C ARG A 541 -4.53 -26.20 13.00
N PHE A 542 -4.58 -26.16 11.68
CA PHE A 542 -5.41 -27.00 10.83
C PHE A 542 -4.68 -27.29 9.51
N GLU A 543 -5.14 -28.31 8.80
CA GLU A 543 -4.64 -28.70 7.47
C GLU A 543 -5.77 -28.61 6.44
N VAL A 544 -5.43 -28.46 5.16
CA VAL A 544 -6.38 -28.53 4.04
C VAL A 544 -6.18 -29.86 3.34
N LYS A 545 -7.26 -30.60 3.12
CA LYS A 545 -7.26 -31.88 2.38
C LYS A 545 -8.63 -32.15 1.78
N GLU A 546 -8.74 -33.23 1.00
CA GLU A 546 -10.01 -33.66 0.40
C GLU A 546 -11.12 -33.84 1.47
N ALA A 547 -12.29 -33.31 1.14
CA ALA A 547 -13.50 -33.35 1.93
C ALA A 547 -14.69 -33.76 1.06
N LYS A 548 -15.89 -33.78 1.64
CA LYS A 548 -17.10 -34.19 0.91
C LYS A 548 -17.38 -33.30 -0.31
N TYR A 549 -17.04 -32.01 -0.23
CA TYR A 549 -17.30 -31.01 -1.24
C TYR A 549 -15.98 -30.33 -1.61
N GLY A 550 -15.15 -31.00 -2.43
CA GLY A 550 -13.84 -30.51 -2.83
C GLY A 550 -12.83 -30.57 -1.68
N LEU A 551 -12.17 -29.45 -1.39
CA LEU A 551 -11.21 -29.34 -0.29
C LEU A 551 -11.88 -28.82 0.99
N GLY A 552 -11.36 -29.22 2.14
CA GLY A 552 -11.85 -28.79 3.45
C GLY A 552 -10.72 -28.57 4.47
N ALA A 553 -10.99 -27.74 5.47
CA ALA A 553 -10.09 -27.48 6.59
C ALA A 553 -10.32 -28.46 7.76
N PHE A 554 -9.27 -29.09 8.30
CA PHE A 554 -9.37 -30.08 9.38
C PHE A 554 -8.45 -29.76 10.55
N ALA A 555 -8.98 -29.83 11.78
CA ALA A 555 -8.23 -29.47 12.98
C ALA A 555 -7.03 -30.40 13.22
N LEU A 556 -5.83 -29.84 13.44
CA LEU A 556 -4.63 -30.61 13.79
C LEU A 556 -4.45 -30.82 15.30
N GLU A 557 -5.26 -30.13 16.10
CA GLU A 557 -5.24 -30.16 17.56
C GLU A 557 -6.68 -30.03 18.11
N GLU A 558 -6.83 -30.22 19.42
CA GLU A 558 -8.12 -29.93 20.08
C GLU A 558 -8.35 -28.42 20.11
N ILE A 559 -9.54 -28.00 19.68
CA ILE A 559 -9.94 -26.60 19.63
C ILE A 559 -11.12 -26.42 20.58
N ARG A 560 -10.98 -25.51 21.54
CA ARG A 560 -12.03 -25.22 22.52
C ARG A 560 -12.98 -24.17 21.95
N LYS A 561 -14.21 -24.15 22.47
CA LYS A 561 -15.13 -23.04 22.23
C LYS A 561 -14.43 -21.70 22.57
N GLU A 562 -14.66 -20.69 21.73
CA GLU A 562 -14.03 -19.37 21.75
C GLU A 562 -12.58 -19.28 21.24
N ASP A 563 -11.93 -20.41 20.92
CA ASP A 563 -10.59 -20.37 20.32
C ASP A 563 -10.65 -19.77 18.89
N ILE A 564 -9.64 -18.97 18.56
CA ILE A 564 -9.50 -18.31 17.25
C ILE A 564 -8.78 -19.25 16.30
N ILE A 565 -9.45 -19.59 15.19
CA ILE A 565 -8.92 -20.46 14.13
C ILE A 565 -7.95 -19.67 13.25
N GLY A 566 -8.30 -18.43 12.91
CA GLY A 566 -7.53 -17.60 12.00
C GLY A 566 -8.34 -16.38 11.58
N GLU A 567 -7.74 -15.55 10.75
CA GLU A 567 -8.42 -14.45 10.07
C GLU A 567 -8.93 -14.94 8.71
N TYR A 568 -10.11 -14.49 8.30
CA TYR A 568 -10.57 -14.66 6.92
C TYR A 568 -10.01 -13.52 6.07
N VAL A 569 -9.14 -13.88 5.13
CA VAL A 569 -8.36 -12.94 4.33
C VAL A 569 -8.77 -13.02 2.86
N GLY A 570 -8.93 -11.86 2.23
CA GLY A 570 -9.19 -11.73 0.80
C GLY A 570 -9.09 -10.30 0.28
N GLU A 571 -9.55 -10.08 -0.94
CA GLU A 571 -9.69 -8.74 -1.53
C GLU A 571 -10.84 -7.97 -0.85
N LEU A 572 -10.63 -6.70 -0.50
CA LEU A 572 -11.67 -5.81 0.02
C LEU A 572 -12.39 -5.14 -1.13
N LEU A 573 -13.66 -5.50 -1.29
CA LEU A 573 -14.61 -4.89 -2.20
C LEU A 573 -15.37 -3.79 -1.45
N ASP A 574 -14.83 -2.57 -1.45
CA ASP A 574 -15.43 -1.41 -0.79
C ASP A 574 -16.37 -0.65 -1.74
N ASN A 575 -17.66 -0.54 -1.40
CA ASN A 575 -18.64 0.26 -2.17
C ASN A 575 -18.73 -0.11 -3.66
N ILE A 576 -18.43 -1.37 -4.02
CA ILE A 576 -18.71 -1.87 -5.37
C ILE A 576 -20.20 -2.22 -5.39
N GLU A 577 -20.98 -1.54 -6.23
CA GLU A 577 -22.36 -1.96 -6.46
C GLU A 577 -22.32 -3.34 -7.14
N GLU A 578 -23.06 -4.34 -6.63
CA GLU A 578 -23.11 -5.71 -7.18
C GLU A 578 -23.33 -5.76 -8.71
N LYS A 579 -23.97 -4.74 -9.28
CA LYS A 579 -24.24 -4.62 -10.73
C LYS A 579 -23.03 -4.17 -11.56
N LEU A 580 -21.92 -3.84 -10.91
CA LEU A 580 -20.70 -3.32 -11.54
C LEU A 580 -19.47 -4.21 -11.28
N ASP A 581 -19.65 -5.40 -10.67
CA ASP A 581 -18.54 -6.30 -10.38
C ASP A 581 -18.46 -7.46 -11.40
N HIS A 582 -17.43 -7.41 -12.24
CA HIS A 582 -17.11 -8.46 -13.22
C HIS A 582 -16.84 -9.83 -12.55
N ARG A 583 -16.46 -9.85 -11.26
CA ARG A 583 -16.24 -11.09 -10.50
C ARG A 583 -17.49 -11.95 -10.39
N ALA A 584 -18.68 -11.33 -10.33
CA ALA A 584 -19.94 -12.06 -10.23
C ALA A 584 -20.14 -13.02 -11.41
N ILE A 585 -19.65 -12.66 -12.59
CA ILE A 585 -19.72 -13.51 -13.79
C ILE A 585 -18.82 -14.74 -13.66
N ILE A 586 -17.62 -14.55 -13.11
CA ILE A 586 -16.68 -15.65 -12.84
C ILE A 586 -17.24 -16.59 -11.76
N GLN A 587 -17.80 -16.01 -10.69
CA GLN A 587 -18.40 -16.76 -9.58
C GLN A 587 -19.57 -17.60 -10.07
N GLN A 588 -20.48 -17.00 -10.86
CA GLN A 588 -21.62 -17.69 -11.45
C GLN A 588 -21.21 -18.81 -12.41
N HIS A 589 -20.19 -18.58 -13.23
CA HIS A 589 -19.72 -19.60 -14.17
C HIS A 589 -19.00 -20.77 -13.46
N SER A 590 -18.28 -20.49 -12.37
CA SER A 590 -17.52 -21.51 -11.64
C SER A 590 -18.28 -22.20 -10.50
N ASP A 591 -19.50 -21.76 -10.19
CA ASP A 591 -20.30 -22.20 -9.03
C ASP A 591 -19.55 -22.03 -7.68
N LEU A 592 -18.66 -21.04 -7.60
CA LEU A 592 -17.81 -20.77 -6.44
C LEU A 592 -17.99 -19.33 -5.96
N ASN A 593 -18.22 -19.16 -4.65
CA ASN A 593 -18.33 -17.85 -4.03
C ASN A 593 -17.57 -17.83 -2.70
N TYR A 594 -16.62 -16.90 -2.60
CA TYR A 594 -15.74 -16.71 -1.43
C TYR A 594 -15.95 -15.34 -0.76
N CYS A 595 -17.09 -14.70 -1.03
CA CYS A 595 -17.44 -13.39 -0.52
C CYS A 595 -18.02 -13.47 0.90
N PHE A 596 -17.42 -12.73 1.83
CA PHE A 596 -17.95 -12.48 3.17
C PHE A 596 -18.17 -10.99 3.41
N GLY A 597 -19.44 -10.59 3.58
CA GLY A 597 -19.80 -9.21 3.89
C GLY A 597 -19.42 -8.79 5.32
N MET A 598 -18.93 -7.55 5.46
CA MET A 598 -18.64 -6.87 6.73
C MET A 598 -19.47 -5.59 6.86
N GLY A 599 -19.94 -5.31 8.08
CA GLY A 599 -20.66 -4.08 8.41
C GLY A 599 -22.17 -4.14 8.13
N GLU A 600 -22.68 -5.27 7.63
CA GLU A 600 -24.10 -5.47 7.36
C GLU A 600 -24.89 -5.77 8.63
N SER A 601 -25.98 -5.03 8.82
CA SER A 601 -26.90 -5.26 9.92
C SER A 601 -28.12 -6.05 9.43
N LYS A 602 -28.09 -7.39 9.51
CA LYS A 602 -29.35 -8.16 9.50
C LYS A 602 -30.08 -7.97 10.83
N ARG A 603 -30.70 -6.80 11.04
CA ARG A 603 -31.82 -6.68 11.99
C ARG A 603 -33.09 -7.05 11.22
N PRO A 604 -33.83 -8.10 11.63
CA PRO A 604 -35.11 -8.39 11.02
C PRO A 604 -36.05 -7.19 11.22
N GLY A 605 -36.64 -6.67 10.13
CA GLY A 605 -37.77 -5.73 10.20
C GLY A 605 -37.44 -4.23 10.25
N LYS A 606 -36.22 -3.79 9.91
CA LYS A 606 -35.97 -2.36 9.61
C LYS A 606 -35.26 -2.19 8.27
N SER A 607 -35.97 -1.58 7.32
CA SER A 607 -35.43 -1.02 6.08
C SER A 607 -34.65 0.26 6.38
N ASP A 608 -33.60 0.16 7.20
CA ASP A 608 -32.61 1.24 7.26
C ASP A 608 -31.66 0.98 6.08
N VAL A 609 -31.64 1.92 5.13
CA VAL A 609 -30.81 1.94 3.91
C VAL A 609 -29.48 1.23 4.13
N ALA A 610 -29.21 0.21 3.32
CA ALA A 610 -27.93 -0.50 3.30
C ALA A 610 -26.82 0.54 3.14
N VAL A 611 -26.12 0.83 4.24
CA VAL A 611 -24.85 1.53 4.15
C VAL A 611 -23.91 0.50 3.54
N ALA A 612 -23.40 0.80 2.34
CA ALA A 612 -22.51 -0.07 1.58
C ALA A 612 -21.50 -0.75 2.51
N GLY A 613 -21.67 -2.06 2.67
CA GLY A 613 -20.75 -2.90 3.43
C GLY A 613 -19.42 -3.03 2.66
N THR A 614 -18.39 -3.47 3.36
CA THR A 614 -17.17 -3.95 2.70
C THR A 614 -17.31 -5.46 2.56
N THR A 615 -17.10 -6.01 1.38
CA THR A 615 -17.04 -7.48 1.21
C THR A 615 -15.59 -7.93 1.15
N VAL A 616 -15.27 -9.07 1.78
CA VAL A 616 -13.97 -9.74 1.65
C VAL A 616 -14.14 -10.90 0.68
N ASP A 617 -13.50 -10.86 -0.48
CA ASP A 617 -13.52 -11.93 -1.47
C ASP A 617 -12.19 -12.70 -1.45
N ALA A 618 -12.23 -13.97 -1.04
CA ALA A 618 -11.04 -14.81 -1.00
C ALA A 618 -10.78 -15.63 -2.28
N GLN A 619 -11.42 -15.31 -3.42
CA GLN A 619 -11.33 -16.12 -4.63
C GLN A 619 -9.91 -16.21 -5.19
N TRP A 620 -9.27 -15.06 -5.44
CA TRP A 620 -7.95 -14.94 -6.09
C TRP A 620 -6.81 -14.64 -5.13
N LEU A 621 -7.12 -14.07 -3.96
CA LEU A 621 -6.18 -13.73 -2.92
C LEU A 621 -6.77 -14.20 -1.59
N GLY A 622 -6.00 -14.91 -0.77
CA GLY A 622 -6.54 -15.38 0.50
C GLY A 622 -5.65 -16.33 1.26
N ASN A 623 -6.17 -16.85 2.37
CA ASN A 623 -5.45 -17.80 3.22
C ASN A 623 -6.25 -19.11 3.41
N PRO A 624 -5.67 -20.13 4.05
CA PRO A 624 -6.34 -21.44 4.18
C PRO A 624 -7.69 -21.44 4.91
N THR A 625 -8.09 -20.35 5.60
CA THR A 625 -9.43 -20.28 6.21
C THR A 625 -10.55 -20.19 5.18
N ARG A 626 -10.24 -19.95 3.90
CA ARG A 626 -11.21 -20.02 2.80
C ARG A 626 -11.78 -21.43 2.54
N PHE A 627 -11.14 -22.48 3.07
CA PHE A 627 -11.54 -23.88 2.89
C PHE A 627 -12.50 -24.41 3.98
N LEU A 628 -13.10 -23.54 4.79
CA LEU A 628 -14.13 -23.96 5.75
C LEU A 628 -15.47 -24.12 5.05
N ASN A 629 -15.80 -25.35 4.64
CA ASN A 629 -17.03 -25.67 3.94
C ASN A 629 -18.32 -25.32 4.70
N ASP A 630 -19.41 -25.15 3.96
CA ASP A 630 -20.74 -24.98 4.55
C ASP A 630 -21.18 -26.26 5.27
N SER A 631 -21.71 -26.08 6.47
CA SER A 631 -22.14 -27.19 7.32
C SER A 631 -23.55 -27.68 7.02
N LYS A 632 -24.32 -27.04 6.11
CA LYS A 632 -25.74 -27.37 5.92
C LYS A 632 -25.96 -28.86 5.62
N PRO A 633 -27.00 -29.47 6.24
CA PRO A 633 -27.94 -28.86 7.20
C PRO A 633 -27.42 -28.82 8.66
N ARG A 634 -26.31 -29.51 8.98
CA ARG A 634 -25.75 -29.66 10.34
C ARG A 634 -25.28 -28.33 10.94
N PRO A 635 -25.35 -28.12 12.27
CA PRO A 635 -24.81 -26.92 12.89
C PRO A 635 -23.28 -26.81 12.72
N ALA A 636 -22.81 -25.66 12.21
CA ALA A 636 -21.40 -25.32 12.11
C ALA A 636 -20.68 -25.42 13.46
N ASN A 637 -19.37 -25.64 13.39
CA ASN A 637 -18.47 -25.56 14.54
C ASN A 637 -17.67 -24.26 14.61
N CYS A 638 -17.65 -23.47 13.54
CA CYS A 638 -17.02 -22.15 13.48
C CYS A 638 -18.03 -21.05 13.13
N VAL A 639 -17.66 -19.80 13.40
CA VAL A 639 -18.37 -18.59 12.97
C VAL A 639 -17.35 -17.54 12.53
N ALA A 640 -17.72 -16.73 11.54
CA ALA A 640 -16.99 -15.52 11.18
C ALA A 640 -17.53 -14.34 12.01
N ASP A 641 -16.67 -13.72 12.83
CA ASP A 641 -16.98 -12.53 13.61
C ASP A 641 -16.20 -11.32 13.06
N GLU A 642 -16.79 -10.14 13.12
CA GLU A 642 -16.08 -8.88 12.86
C GLU A 642 -15.34 -8.41 14.12
N LEU A 643 -14.08 -8.00 13.96
CA LEU A 643 -13.27 -7.41 15.01
C LEU A 643 -12.53 -6.18 14.50
N VAL A 644 -12.48 -5.11 15.29
CA VAL A 644 -11.64 -3.96 15.00
C VAL A 644 -10.25 -4.16 15.60
N VAL A 645 -9.22 -4.10 14.75
CA VAL A 645 -7.81 -4.28 15.09
C VAL A 645 -7.04 -3.04 14.64
N ASN A 646 -6.52 -2.26 15.58
CA ASN A 646 -5.76 -1.02 15.32
C ASN A 646 -6.47 -0.04 14.35
N GLY A 647 -7.79 0.07 14.46
CA GLY A 647 -8.60 0.97 13.62
C GLY A 647 -9.04 0.38 12.27
N GLU A 648 -8.82 -0.91 12.02
CA GLU A 648 -9.25 -1.63 10.81
C GLU A 648 -10.24 -2.74 11.17
N ARG A 649 -11.30 -2.95 10.37
CA ARG A 649 -12.21 -4.09 10.56
C ARG A 649 -11.63 -5.32 9.87
N ARG A 650 -11.65 -6.46 10.58
CA ARG A 650 -11.15 -7.74 10.07
C ARG A 650 -12.15 -8.84 10.41
N LEU A 651 -12.25 -9.83 9.54
CA LEU A 651 -13.04 -11.04 9.77
C LEU A 651 -12.18 -12.08 10.48
N LEU A 652 -12.63 -12.55 11.63
CA LEU A 652 -11.98 -13.64 12.35
C LEU A 652 -12.87 -14.87 12.37
N ILE A 653 -12.26 -16.04 12.23
CA ILE A 653 -12.93 -17.32 12.36
C ILE A 653 -12.70 -17.82 13.79
N ARG A 654 -13.79 -18.08 14.52
CA ARG A 654 -13.76 -18.56 15.91
C ARG A 654 -14.60 -19.81 16.08
N ALA A 655 -14.15 -20.72 16.93
CA ALA A 655 -14.91 -21.92 17.28
C ALA A 655 -16.11 -21.60 18.20
N VAL A 656 -17.30 -22.08 17.84
CA VAL A 656 -18.53 -21.91 18.66
C VAL A 656 -18.83 -23.09 19.58
N LYS A 657 -18.10 -24.19 19.42
CA LYS A 657 -18.13 -25.39 20.27
C LYS A 657 -16.74 -26.03 20.29
N ASN A 658 -16.52 -26.99 21.18
CA ASN A 658 -15.29 -27.78 21.17
C ASN A 658 -15.21 -28.64 19.90
N VAL A 659 -14.04 -28.70 19.28
CA VAL A 659 -13.75 -29.48 18.06
C VAL A 659 -12.58 -30.41 18.37
N LYS A 660 -12.76 -31.69 18.05
CA LYS A 660 -11.72 -32.72 18.23
C LYS A 660 -10.66 -32.60 17.14
N LYS A 661 -9.44 -33.00 17.45
CA LYS A 661 -8.39 -33.23 16.45
C LYS A 661 -8.91 -34.16 15.33
N GLY A 662 -8.63 -33.81 14.09
CA GLY A 662 -9.04 -34.52 12.88
C GLY A 662 -10.45 -34.19 12.37
N ALA A 663 -11.25 -33.43 13.12
CA ALA A 663 -12.58 -33.02 12.66
C ALA A 663 -12.52 -31.85 11.67
N GLU A 664 -13.41 -31.87 10.68
CA GLU A 664 -13.58 -30.76 9.71
C GLU A 664 -14.08 -29.49 10.40
N LEU A 665 -13.49 -28.35 10.05
CA LEU A 665 -13.89 -27.01 10.44
C LEU A 665 -14.85 -26.48 9.38
N THR A 666 -16.01 -25.99 9.82
CA THR A 666 -17.15 -25.70 8.96
C THR A 666 -17.83 -24.40 9.39
N LEU A 667 -18.37 -23.68 8.42
CA LEU A 667 -19.12 -22.43 8.62
C LEU A 667 -20.60 -22.61 8.28
N ARG A 668 -21.38 -21.55 8.51
CA ARG A 668 -22.73 -21.39 7.96
C ARG A 668 -22.66 -20.28 6.93
N TYR A 669 -22.79 -20.62 5.65
CA TYR A 669 -22.76 -19.61 4.58
C TYR A 669 -24.03 -18.75 4.52
N GLY A 670 -25.13 -19.24 5.12
CA GLY A 670 -26.42 -18.54 5.16
C GLY A 670 -27.36 -18.97 4.05
N ASP A 671 -28.62 -18.55 4.10
CA ASP A 671 -29.60 -18.94 3.07
C ASP A 671 -29.40 -18.16 1.77
N ASP A 672 -28.98 -16.90 1.85
CA ASP A 672 -28.79 -16.03 0.69
C ASP A 672 -27.75 -16.59 -0.30
N TYR A 673 -26.64 -17.13 0.21
CA TYR A 673 -25.64 -17.86 -0.58
C TYR A 673 -26.27 -18.95 -1.46
N TRP A 674 -27.24 -19.69 -0.93
CA TRP A 674 -27.87 -20.82 -1.63
C TRP A 674 -29.16 -20.45 -2.37
N LYS A 675 -29.59 -19.18 -2.36
CA LYS A 675 -30.82 -18.77 -3.07
C LYS A 675 -30.66 -18.78 -4.58
N HIS A 676 -29.48 -18.44 -5.07
CA HIS A 676 -29.22 -18.36 -6.51
C HIS A 676 -29.08 -19.75 -7.17
N ALA A 677 -28.58 -20.77 -6.44
CA ALA A 677 -28.53 -22.17 -6.90
C ALA A 677 -29.90 -22.80 -7.27
N LYS A 678 -31.04 -22.24 -6.82
CA LYS A 678 -32.37 -22.88 -6.97
C LYS A 678 -33.07 -22.60 -8.30
N ASN A 679 -32.60 -21.64 -9.10
CA ASN A 679 -33.29 -21.23 -10.34
C ASN A 679 -32.63 -21.78 -11.62
N GLY A 680 -31.71 -22.74 -11.54
CA GLY A 680 -31.09 -23.37 -12.72
C GLY A 680 -30.11 -22.48 -13.50
N GLY A 681 -29.88 -21.24 -13.04
CA GLY A 681 -28.61 -20.54 -13.22
C GLY A 681 -27.91 -20.56 -11.87
N GLY A 682 -26.70 -21.11 -11.81
CA GLY A 682 -25.94 -21.26 -10.57
C GLY A 682 -25.70 -19.94 -9.81
N PRO A 683 -25.27 -20.01 -8.52
CA PRO A 683 -25.11 -18.87 -7.65
C PRO A 683 -24.26 -17.72 -8.13
#